data_AF-A0A8X6J498-F1
#
_entry.id   AF-A0A8X6J498-F1
#
_cell.length_a   1.000
_cell.length_b   1.000
_cell.length_c   1.000
_cell.angle_alpha   90.00
_cell.angle_beta   90.00
_cell.angle_gamma   90.00
#
_symmetry.space_group_name_H-M   'P 1'
#
loop_
_entity.id
_entity.type
_entity.pdbx_description
1 polymer ?
#
loop_
_entity_poly.entity_id
_entity_poly.type
_entity_poly.pdbx_seq_one_letter_code
_entity_poly.pdbx_strand_id
1 'polypeptide(L)'
;MLVAEGFVEARSLGQKFTTLYSLCKQLLSKQDHYDWGLRAIKSVLVVAGSLKRSSPATPEEHILMLALRDFNLPKIVSEDVGVFMGLIGDLFPALDVPRKKNPVLEKSVRDAIGELKLQPEDSFVLKVLQLSDLLDVRHSVFVIGAAGAGKSSVCQTLLTVHRQRNEKPLALDLNPKAVTNDELFGTINAATREWKDGLLSSLIRDLVNATTDGPRWLILDGDIDPMWIESLNSVMDDNRVLTLASRERISLTPTMRLIFEVSTLERATPATVSRGGVLYLDTADVGWNPYVVSWIERRSVQSEKANLIIFFDKYVPPCLEAMTKRFKTVLPIPDICYVQTLCCLLECLLTPENTPPDSPNELYELYFVFCCVWAFGSGLALTSGADGRLEFSNWFLSEFKSVKFPISGAQAPGQGGADAPTVFDYYIDTKRFYPWSRKMQKFQPSLDVSLQNTLVPTKETQRIQYMMDLLISKGHPIMLVGASGCGKTSVIRSTLEALDQESTYLVVNVPFNFYTSSVTVQRAMELHLEKKVGKNFGPPGQKKIIYFIDDFNIPEVDMYGTCQPHTIIRQHLDYGHWYDRNKLTLKEVTNCQYLVSMCPTAGSCTINPRLQRNFCVLSVPPSTADSMQTIFGLQLKEHLRRIHPPSESQEEVEEFRISVQQQIVRLAMYLHRRMSSAFHPQPSSSIMYST
;
A
#
# COMPACT_ATOMS: atom_id res chain seq x y z
N MET A 1 -36.24 -17.90 -21.30
CA MET A 1 -35.65 -17.88 -19.95
C MET A 1 -36.64 -17.38 -18.91
N LEU A 2 -37.16 -16.14 -19.00
CA LEU A 2 -38.17 -15.64 -18.05
C LEU A 2 -39.37 -16.59 -17.86
N VAL A 3 -39.95 -17.11 -18.94
CA VAL A 3 -41.04 -18.11 -18.86
C VAL A 3 -40.62 -19.37 -18.09
N ALA A 4 -39.37 -19.83 -18.27
CA ALA A 4 -38.84 -21.00 -17.56
C ALA A 4 -38.62 -20.74 -16.06
N GLU A 5 -38.39 -19.48 -15.68
CA GLU A 5 -38.30 -19.05 -14.27
C GLU A 5 -39.67 -18.76 -13.64
N GLY A 6 -40.78 -18.97 -14.38
CA GLY A 6 -42.14 -18.84 -13.87
C GLY A 6 -42.79 -17.47 -14.05
N PHE A 7 -42.29 -16.65 -14.98
CA PHE A 7 -42.89 -15.36 -15.33
C PHE A 7 -43.95 -15.51 -16.43
N VAL A 8 -45.15 -15.00 -16.18
CA VAL A 8 -46.28 -14.97 -17.13
C VAL A 8 -46.16 -13.79 -18.10
N GLU A 9 -45.75 -12.61 -17.63
CA GLU A 9 -45.63 -11.38 -18.43
C GLU A 9 -44.25 -11.25 -19.13
N ALA A 10 -43.60 -12.38 -19.39
CA ALA A 10 -42.21 -12.46 -19.85
C ALA A 10 -41.90 -11.64 -21.10
N ARG A 11 -42.86 -11.45 -22.02
CA ARG A 11 -42.65 -10.69 -23.27
C ARG A 11 -42.47 -9.20 -23.02
N SER A 12 -43.35 -8.59 -22.22
CA SER A 12 -43.29 -7.17 -21.85
C SER A 12 -42.05 -6.89 -21.01
N LEU A 13 -41.87 -7.70 -19.96
CA LEU A 13 -40.74 -7.62 -19.03
C LEU A 13 -39.38 -7.83 -19.72
N GLY A 14 -39.33 -8.74 -20.69
CA GLY A 14 -38.13 -8.99 -21.50
C GLY A 14 -37.71 -7.76 -22.34
N GLN A 15 -38.68 -7.04 -22.93
CA GLN A 15 -38.39 -5.81 -23.67
C GLN A 15 -37.79 -4.75 -22.76
N LYS A 16 -38.41 -4.49 -21.59
CA LYS A 16 -37.88 -3.55 -20.59
C LYS A 16 -36.46 -3.90 -20.16
N PHE A 17 -36.21 -5.18 -19.88
CA PHE A 17 -34.88 -5.67 -19.51
C PHE A 17 -33.84 -5.37 -20.59
N THR A 18 -34.12 -5.73 -21.85
CA THR A 18 -33.17 -5.51 -22.95
C THR A 18 -32.92 -4.03 -23.23
N THR A 19 -33.96 -3.20 -23.11
CA THR A 19 -33.86 -1.75 -23.26
C THR A 19 -32.97 -1.16 -22.17
N LEU A 20 -33.16 -1.55 -20.90
CA LEU A 20 -32.31 -1.10 -19.80
C LEU A 20 -30.83 -1.39 -20.08
N TYR A 21 -30.49 -2.63 -20.45
CA TYR A 21 -29.09 -3.01 -20.67
C TYR A 21 -28.49 -2.31 -21.89
N SER A 22 -29.29 -2.05 -22.93
CA SER A 22 -28.85 -1.26 -24.07
C SER A 22 -28.58 0.20 -23.68
N LEU A 23 -29.45 0.80 -22.87
CA LEU A 23 -29.30 2.17 -22.38
C LEU A 23 -28.12 2.28 -21.42
N CYS A 24 -27.95 1.33 -20.49
CA CYS A 24 -26.79 1.29 -19.60
C CYS A 24 -25.48 1.23 -20.38
N LYS A 25 -25.42 0.45 -21.47
CA LYS A 25 -24.23 0.37 -22.34
C LYS A 25 -23.93 1.69 -23.08
N GLN A 26 -24.95 2.51 -23.36
CA GLN A 26 -24.81 3.75 -24.12
C GLN A 26 -24.57 4.98 -23.25
N LEU A 27 -25.19 5.02 -22.06
CA LEU A 27 -25.28 6.22 -21.23
C LEU A 27 -24.37 6.20 -20.00
N LEU A 28 -24.02 5.03 -19.47
CA LEU A 28 -23.09 4.95 -18.34
C LEU A 28 -21.65 5.16 -18.80
N SER A 29 -20.79 5.54 -17.86
CA SER A 29 -19.35 5.65 -18.12
C SER A 29 -18.77 4.31 -18.61
N LYS A 30 -17.72 4.38 -19.43
CA LYS A 30 -17.04 3.18 -19.92
C LYS A 30 -16.09 2.66 -18.87
N GLN A 31 -16.48 1.56 -18.22
CA GLN A 31 -15.67 0.86 -17.21
C GLN A 31 -15.33 -0.56 -17.67
N ASP A 32 -14.12 -1.03 -17.38
CA ASP A 32 -13.65 -2.37 -17.79
C ASP A 32 -14.45 -3.52 -17.16
N HIS A 33 -15.04 -3.25 -15.99
CA HIS A 33 -15.81 -4.23 -15.23
C HIS A 33 -17.30 -4.24 -15.58
N TYR A 34 -17.77 -3.34 -16.47
CA TYR A 34 -19.15 -3.31 -16.91
C TYR A 34 -19.43 -4.40 -17.94
N ASP A 35 -20.18 -5.43 -17.50
CA ASP A 35 -20.74 -6.45 -18.39
C ASP A 35 -22.26 -6.31 -18.52
N TRP A 36 -22.70 -6.19 -19.78
CA TRP A 36 -24.10 -6.14 -20.21
C TRP A 36 -24.43 -7.27 -21.21
N GLY A 37 -23.56 -8.29 -21.32
CA GLY A 37 -23.71 -9.43 -22.21
C GLY A 37 -24.65 -10.52 -21.69
N LEU A 38 -24.93 -11.52 -22.52
CA LEU A 38 -25.91 -12.58 -22.25
C LEU A 38 -25.66 -13.38 -20.95
N ARG A 39 -24.41 -13.53 -20.52
CA ARG A 39 -24.08 -14.21 -19.26
C ARG A 39 -24.51 -13.41 -18.03
N ALA A 40 -24.28 -12.10 -18.03
CA ALA A 40 -24.81 -11.22 -17.00
C ALA A 40 -26.34 -11.28 -16.97
N ILE A 41 -26.98 -11.26 -18.13
CA ILE A 41 -28.44 -11.41 -18.26
C ILE A 41 -28.92 -12.72 -17.63
N LYS A 42 -28.31 -13.87 -17.97
CA LYS A 42 -28.66 -15.18 -17.40
C LYS A 42 -28.61 -15.16 -15.87
N SER A 43 -27.56 -14.58 -15.27
CA SER A 43 -27.45 -14.51 -13.81
C SER A 43 -28.55 -13.68 -13.16
N VAL A 44 -28.90 -12.52 -13.71
CA VAL A 44 -29.99 -11.70 -13.16
C VAL A 44 -31.32 -12.43 -13.26
N LEU A 45 -31.55 -13.16 -14.36
CA LEU A 45 -32.80 -13.92 -14.54
C LEU A 45 -32.94 -15.06 -13.54
N VAL A 46 -31.84 -15.77 -13.22
CA VAL A 46 -31.84 -16.82 -12.19
C VAL A 46 -32.17 -16.22 -10.81
N VAL A 47 -31.62 -15.03 -10.49
CA VAL A 47 -31.93 -14.31 -9.25
C VAL A 47 -33.40 -13.88 -9.22
N ALA A 48 -33.91 -13.31 -10.31
CA ALA A 48 -35.31 -12.91 -10.44
C ALA A 48 -36.25 -14.10 -10.27
N GLY A 49 -35.92 -15.27 -10.84
CA GLY A 49 -36.67 -16.51 -10.65
C GLY A 49 -36.66 -17.00 -9.20
N SER A 50 -35.51 -16.94 -8.52
CA SER A 50 -35.39 -17.26 -7.09
C SER A 50 -36.26 -16.34 -6.23
N LEU A 51 -36.22 -15.03 -6.50
CA LEU A 51 -37.06 -14.04 -5.83
C LEU A 51 -38.55 -14.31 -6.08
N LYS A 52 -38.96 -14.63 -7.31
CA LYS A 52 -40.34 -14.99 -7.65
C LYS A 52 -40.83 -16.22 -6.89
N ARG A 53 -40.00 -17.27 -6.79
CA ARG A 53 -40.31 -18.47 -6.00
C ARG A 53 -40.43 -18.17 -4.51
N SER A 54 -39.59 -17.28 -3.98
CA SER A 54 -39.63 -16.90 -2.56
C SER A 54 -40.82 -16.01 -2.19
N SER A 55 -41.35 -15.24 -3.15
CA SER A 55 -42.42 -14.25 -2.93
C SER A 55 -43.44 -14.30 -4.08
N PRO A 56 -44.27 -15.36 -4.17
CA PRO A 56 -45.14 -15.58 -5.34
C PRO A 56 -46.19 -14.50 -5.55
N ALA A 57 -46.68 -13.90 -4.46
CA ALA A 57 -47.73 -12.89 -4.44
C ALA A 57 -47.29 -11.50 -4.91
N THR A 58 -45.98 -11.24 -4.99
CA THR A 58 -45.46 -9.96 -5.45
C THR A 58 -45.63 -9.84 -6.97
N PRO A 59 -46.05 -8.66 -7.50
CA PRO A 59 -46.12 -8.42 -8.93
C PRO A 59 -44.79 -8.74 -9.64
N GLU A 60 -44.87 -9.35 -10.82
CA GLU A 60 -43.69 -9.79 -11.58
C GLU A 60 -42.77 -8.62 -11.95
N GLU A 61 -43.36 -7.47 -12.27
CA GLU A 61 -42.64 -6.24 -12.57
C GLU A 61 -41.80 -5.75 -11.38
N HIS A 62 -42.35 -5.81 -10.16
CA HIS A 62 -41.62 -5.43 -8.95
C HIS A 62 -40.43 -6.37 -8.71
N ILE A 63 -40.63 -7.67 -8.90
CA ILE A 63 -39.57 -8.67 -8.72
C ILE A 63 -38.45 -8.45 -9.73
N LEU A 64 -38.79 -8.20 -10.99
CA LEU A 64 -37.78 -7.96 -12.02
C LEU A 64 -37.01 -6.67 -11.77
N MET A 65 -37.70 -5.59 -11.38
CA MET A 65 -37.06 -4.33 -11.01
C MET A 65 -36.09 -4.52 -9.84
N LEU A 66 -36.52 -5.23 -8.78
CA LEU A 66 -35.66 -5.53 -7.63
C LEU A 66 -34.42 -6.33 -8.04
N ALA A 67 -34.60 -7.38 -8.84
CA ALA A 67 -33.48 -8.20 -9.32
C ALA A 67 -32.50 -7.37 -10.18
N LEU A 68 -33.01 -6.53 -11.08
CA LEU A 68 -32.22 -5.66 -11.94
C LEU A 68 -31.42 -4.63 -11.13
N ARG A 69 -32.08 -3.97 -10.18
CA ARG A 69 -31.44 -2.95 -9.35
C ARG A 69 -30.43 -3.56 -8.40
N ASP A 70 -30.83 -4.54 -7.59
CA ASP A 70 -30.01 -5.06 -6.49
C ASP A 70 -28.82 -5.88 -6.99
N PHE A 71 -28.94 -6.55 -8.15
CA PHE A 71 -27.81 -7.29 -8.74
C PHE A 71 -26.80 -6.39 -9.46
N ASN A 72 -27.25 -5.28 -10.06
CA ASN A 72 -26.35 -4.40 -10.82
C ASN A 72 -25.78 -3.25 -9.98
N LEU A 73 -26.44 -2.84 -8.89
CA LEU A 73 -25.92 -1.77 -8.04
C LEU A 73 -24.50 -2.05 -7.47
N PRO A 74 -24.14 -3.28 -7.03
CA PRO A 74 -22.80 -3.57 -6.50
C PRO A 74 -21.67 -3.40 -7.53
N LYS A 75 -21.97 -3.45 -8.83
CA LYS A 75 -20.98 -3.30 -9.90
C LYS A 75 -20.87 -1.89 -10.46
N ILE A 76 -21.77 -0.97 -10.09
CA ILE A 76 -21.84 0.38 -10.67
C ILE A 76 -20.98 1.34 -9.83
N VAL A 77 -20.21 2.20 -10.50
CA VAL A 77 -19.42 3.24 -9.82
C VAL A 77 -20.32 4.37 -9.32
N SER A 78 -19.92 5.05 -8.25
CA SER A 78 -20.73 6.06 -7.57
C SER A 78 -21.26 7.17 -8.50
N GLU A 79 -20.45 7.60 -9.47
CA GLU A 79 -20.81 8.64 -10.45
C GLU A 79 -21.98 8.21 -11.36
N ASP A 80 -22.08 6.91 -11.65
CA ASP A 80 -23.08 6.34 -12.57
C ASP A 80 -24.37 5.90 -11.85
N VAL A 81 -24.37 5.81 -10.52
CA VAL A 81 -25.54 5.37 -9.73
C VAL A 81 -26.76 6.24 -10.00
N GLY A 82 -26.58 7.55 -10.09
CA GLY A 82 -27.67 8.49 -10.38
C GLY A 82 -28.31 8.25 -11.74
N VAL A 83 -27.49 8.06 -12.78
CA VAL A 83 -27.97 7.76 -14.14
C VAL A 83 -28.69 6.41 -14.18
N PHE A 84 -28.11 5.38 -13.55
CA PHE A 84 -28.72 4.05 -13.50
C PHE A 84 -30.09 4.05 -12.81
N MET A 85 -30.21 4.73 -11.67
CA MET A 85 -31.49 4.84 -10.95
C MET A 85 -32.52 5.64 -11.75
N GLY A 86 -32.10 6.67 -12.50
CA GLY A 86 -32.96 7.38 -13.45
C GLY A 86 -33.52 6.46 -14.53
N LEU A 87 -32.66 5.64 -15.16
CA LEU A 87 -33.09 4.65 -16.17
C LEU A 87 -34.05 3.60 -15.61
N ILE A 88 -33.85 3.17 -14.36
CA ILE A 88 -34.79 2.29 -13.66
C ILE A 88 -36.13 3.00 -13.47
N GLY A 89 -36.13 4.26 -13.00
CA GLY A 89 -37.34 5.05 -12.80
C GLY A 89 -38.14 5.28 -14.09
N ASP A 90 -37.46 5.49 -15.22
CA ASP A 90 -38.09 5.68 -16.53
C ASP A 90 -38.76 4.39 -17.06
N LEU A 91 -38.14 3.23 -16.85
CA LEU A 91 -38.66 1.93 -17.32
C LEU A 91 -39.70 1.30 -16.37
N PHE A 92 -39.62 1.63 -15.08
CA PHE A 92 -40.47 1.14 -14.00
C PHE A 92 -41.08 2.32 -13.22
N PRO A 93 -41.94 3.14 -13.86
CA PRO A 93 -42.49 4.34 -13.25
C PRO A 93 -43.37 4.00 -12.03
N ALA A 94 -43.30 4.85 -11.00
CA ALA A 94 -44.07 4.75 -9.76
C ALA A 94 -43.81 3.50 -8.89
N LEU A 95 -42.70 2.79 -9.11
CA LEU A 95 -42.28 1.62 -8.32
C LEU A 95 -41.09 1.95 -7.42
N ASP A 96 -41.36 2.41 -6.19
CA ASP A 96 -40.32 2.53 -5.15
C ASP A 96 -40.40 1.34 -4.19
N VAL A 97 -39.74 0.24 -4.56
CA VAL A 97 -39.72 -0.98 -3.73
C VAL A 97 -38.39 -1.05 -2.97
N PRO A 98 -38.38 -0.94 -1.63
CA PRO A 98 -37.14 -1.00 -0.87
C PRO A 98 -36.49 -2.39 -0.98
N ARG A 99 -35.14 -2.43 -0.89
CA ARG A 99 -34.39 -3.70 -0.84
C ARG A 99 -34.90 -4.55 0.33
N LYS A 100 -35.09 -5.85 0.09
CA LYS A 100 -35.42 -6.80 1.15
C LYS A 100 -34.23 -6.93 2.10
N LYS A 101 -34.29 -6.27 3.26
CA LYS A 101 -33.27 -6.39 4.30
C LYS A 101 -33.40 -7.72 5.02
N ASN A 102 -32.28 -8.42 5.23
CA ASN A 102 -32.21 -9.53 6.17
C ASN A 102 -31.67 -8.99 7.50
N PRO A 103 -32.54 -8.63 8.46
CA PRO A 103 -32.10 -7.99 9.70
C PRO A 103 -31.22 -8.90 10.57
N VAL A 104 -31.38 -10.22 10.45
CA VAL A 104 -30.56 -11.20 11.17
C VAL A 104 -29.12 -11.18 10.64
N LEU A 105 -28.96 -11.21 9.31
CA LEU A 105 -27.64 -11.13 8.69
C LEU A 105 -26.99 -9.78 8.92
N GLU A 106 -27.73 -8.67 8.79
CA GLU A 106 -27.21 -7.33 9.05
C GLU A 106 -26.70 -7.19 10.49
N LYS A 107 -27.45 -7.72 11.47
CA LYS A 107 -27.00 -7.76 12.86
C LYS A 107 -25.73 -8.58 13.03
N SER A 108 -25.67 -9.80 12.48
CA SER A 108 -24.45 -10.63 12.54
C SER A 108 -23.25 -9.93 11.91
N VAL A 109 -23.45 -9.20 10.80
CA VAL A 109 -22.37 -8.42 10.16
C VAL A 109 -21.86 -7.34 11.11
N ARG A 110 -22.75 -6.57 11.77
CA ARG A 110 -22.33 -5.56 12.75
C ARG A 110 -21.62 -6.16 13.96
N ASP A 111 -22.09 -7.32 14.44
CA ASP A 111 -21.46 -8.06 15.54
C ASP A 111 -20.04 -8.53 15.13
N ALA A 112 -19.88 -9.07 13.92
CA ALA A 112 -18.58 -9.47 13.36
C ALA A 112 -17.62 -8.28 13.14
N ILE A 113 -18.13 -7.13 12.72
CA ILE A 113 -17.36 -5.89 12.61
C ILE A 113 -16.79 -5.48 13.97
N GLY A 114 -17.62 -5.53 15.02
CA GLY A 114 -17.18 -5.27 16.39
C GLY A 114 -16.10 -6.24 16.88
N GLU A 115 -16.23 -7.54 16.57
CA GLU A 115 -15.23 -8.56 16.89
C GLU A 115 -13.88 -8.27 16.22
N LEU A 116 -13.90 -7.84 14.95
CA LEU A 116 -12.72 -7.46 14.19
C LEU A 116 -12.15 -6.08 14.58
N LYS A 117 -12.80 -5.37 15.51
CA LYS A 117 -12.43 -4.00 15.93
C LYS A 117 -12.39 -3.04 14.74
N LEU A 118 -13.40 -3.12 13.89
CA LEU A 118 -13.64 -2.22 12.75
C LEU A 118 -14.87 -1.35 13.04
N GLN A 119 -15.07 -0.28 12.27
CA GLN A 119 -16.24 0.59 12.41
C GLN A 119 -17.45 0.08 11.58
N PRO A 120 -18.66 0.03 12.17
CA PRO A 120 -19.88 -0.45 11.50
C PRO A 120 -20.55 0.63 10.65
N GLU A 121 -19.81 1.20 9.70
CA GLU A 121 -20.36 2.14 8.71
C GLU A 121 -21.41 1.46 7.82
N ASP A 122 -22.52 2.16 7.55
CA ASP A 122 -23.65 1.57 6.81
C ASP A 122 -23.27 1.21 5.36
N SER A 123 -22.43 2.00 4.71
CA SER A 123 -21.84 1.70 3.40
C SER A 123 -21.01 0.41 3.43
N PHE A 124 -20.17 0.23 4.45
CA PHE A 124 -19.34 -0.97 4.62
C PHE A 124 -20.20 -2.21 4.88
N VAL A 125 -21.20 -2.10 5.77
CA VAL A 125 -22.18 -3.17 6.03
C VAL A 125 -22.92 -3.55 4.74
N LEU A 126 -23.33 -2.56 3.94
CA LEU A 126 -23.99 -2.78 2.67
C LEU A 126 -23.12 -3.59 1.70
N LYS A 127 -21.81 -3.29 1.60
CA LYS A 127 -20.88 -4.02 0.74
C LYS A 127 -20.66 -5.47 1.20
N VAL A 128 -20.61 -5.72 2.51
CA VAL A 128 -20.55 -7.08 3.07
C VAL A 128 -21.81 -7.87 2.72
N LEU A 129 -22.98 -7.26 2.84
CA LEU A 129 -24.25 -7.89 2.45
C LEU A 129 -24.31 -8.18 0.94
N GLN A 130 -23.84 -7.24 0.11
CA GLN A 130 -23.76 -7.43 -1.34
C GLN A 130 -22.78 -8.55 -1.72
N LEU A 131 -21.64 -8.68 -1.01
CA LEU A 131 -20.72 -9.80 -1.21
C LEU A 131 -21.42 -11.14 -0.91
N SER A 132 -22.16 -11.23 0.19
CA SER A 132 -22.93 -12.43 0.54
C SER A 132 -23.94 -12.80 -0.56
N ASP A 133 -24.74 -11.83 -1.00
CA ASP A 133 -25.74 -12.03 -2.05
C ASP A 133 -25.09 -12.47 -3.38
N LEU A 134 -23.93 -11.90 -3.72
CA LEU A 134 -23.18 -12.28 -4.92
C LEU A 134 -22.62 -13.71 -4.84
N LEU A 135 -22.10 -14.12 -3.67
CA LEU A 135 -21.56 -15.46 -3.44
C LEU A 135 -22.63 -16.55 -3.43
N ASP A 136 -23.88 -16.21 -3.14
CA ASP A 136 -25.02 -17.14 -3.26
C ASP A 136 -25.37 -17.43 -4.71
N VAL A 137 -25.16 -16.46 -5.61
CA VAL A 137 -25.51 -16.57 -7.04
C VAL A 137 -24.35 -17.07 -7.88
N ARG A 138 -23.13 -16.58 -7.63
CA ARG A 138 -21.92 -16.92 -8.40
C ARG A 138 -20.86 -17.49 -7.47
N HIS A 139 -20.22 -18.57 -7.89
CA HIS A 139 -19.11 -19.15 -7.12
C HIS A 139 -17.80 -18.40 -7.31
N SER A 140 -17.69 -17.55 -8.34
CA SER A 140 -16.51 -16.71 -8.60
C SER A 140 -16.91 -15.24 -8.48
N VAL A 141 -16.18 -14.45 -7.70
CA VAL A 141 -16.49 -13.01 -7.48
C VAL A 141 -15.19 -12.18 -7.52
N PHE A 142 -15.21 -11.10 -8.29
CA PHE A 142 -14.19 -10.06 -8.32
C PHE A 142 -14.55 -8.96 -7.33
N VAL A 143 -13.68 -8.74 -6.34
CA VAL A 143 -13.75 -7.64 -5.39
C VAL A 143 -12.76 -6.58 -5.86
N ILE A 144 -13.29 -5.51 -6.46
CA ILE A 144 -12.54 -4.46 -7.15
C ILE A 144 -12.50 -3.21 -6.29
N GLY A 145 -11.37 -2.54 -6.23
CA GLY A 145 -11.25 -1.24 -5.56
C GLY A 145 -9.79 -0.83 -5.37
N ALA A 146 -9.56 0.45 -5.09
CA ALA A 146 -8.22 0.99 -4.90
C ALA A 146 -7.50 0.40 -3.66
N ALA A 147 -6.21 0.73 -3.50
CA ALA A 147 -5.47 0.42 -2.29
C ALA A 147 -6.12 1.12 -1.08
N GLY A 148 -6.37 0.37 0.00
CA GLY A 148 -7.02 0.92 1.20
C GLY A 148 -8.55 0.98 1.17
N ALA A 149 -9.22 0.56 0.10
CA ALA A 149 -10.70 0.57 -0.01
C ALA A 149 -11.43 -0.46 0.90
N GLY A 150 -10.74 -1.14 1.81
CA GLY A 150 -11.37 -2.10 2.74
C GLY A 150 -11.75 -3.47 2.15
N LYS A 151 -11.30 -3.82 0.94
CA LYS A 151 -11.60 -5.11 0.27
C LYS A 151 -11.40 -6.33 1.17
N SER A 152 -10.19 -6.48 1.68
CA SER A 152 -9.81 -7.61 2.54
C SER A 152 -10.62 -7.60 3.84
N SER A 153 -10.93 -6.42 4.39
CA SER A 153 -11.80 -6.28 5.57
C SER A 153 -13.24 -6.75 5.29
N VAL A 154 -13.79 -6.47 4.10
CA VAL A 154 -15.13 -6.98 3.69
C VAL A 154 -15.13 -8.51 3.65
N CYS A 155 -14.12 -9.12 3.00
CA CYS A 155 -13.97 -10.58 2.94
C CYS A 155 -13.82 -11.20 4.34
N GLN A 156 -12.96 -10.64 5.18
CA GLN A 156 -12.71 -11.10 6.54
C GLN A 156 -13.95 -10.96 7.45
N THR A 157 -14.72 -9.89 7.29
CA THR A 157 -15.96 -9.68 8.03
C THR A 157 -16.97 -10.78 7.71
N LEU A 158 -17.18 -11.09 6.42
CA LEU A 158 -18.11 -12.15 6.03
C LEU A 158 -17.64 -13.54 6.49
N LEU A 159 -16.33 -13.84 6.42
CA LEU A 159 -15.77 -15.06 7.01
C LEU A 159 -16.04 -15.14 8.52
N THR A 160 -15.93 -14.01 9.23
CA THR A 160 -16.18 -13.95 10.68
C THR A 160 -17.66 -14.18 11.01
N VAL A 161 -18.58 -13.66 10.18
CA VAL A 161 -20.02 -13.98 10.30
C VAL A 161 -20.27 -15.49 10.19
N HIS A 162 -19.64 -16.17 9.23
CA HIS A 162 -19.75 -17.63 9.12
C HIS A 162 -19.16 -18.36 10.34
N ARG A 163 -18.08 -17.85 10.94
CA ARG A 163 -17.53 -18.40 12.20
C ARG A 163 -18.51 -18.24 13.36
N GLN A 164 -19.13 -17.07 13.52
CA GLN A 164 -20.12 -16.81 14.57
C GLN A 164 -21.36 -17.71 14.45
N ARG A 165 -21.70 -18.13 13.22
CA ARG A 165 -22.76 -19.10 12.94
C ARG A 165 -22.34 -20.56 13.17
N ASN A 166 -21.13 -20.80 13.67
CA ASN A 166 -20.53 -22.13 13.84
C ASN A 166 -20.38 -22.93 12.54
N GLU A 167 -20.32 -22.25 11.38
CA GLU A 167 -20.21 -22.91 10.08
C GLU A 167 -18.76 -23.34 9.77
N LYS A 168 -17.77 -23.07 10.63
CA LYS A 168 -16.35 -23.47 10.44
C LYS A 168 -15.82 -23.17 9.02
N PRO A 169 -15.85 -21.91 8.56
CA PRO A 169 -15.37 -21.53 7.24
C PRO A 169 -13.86 -21.75 7.12
N LEU A 170 -13.40 -22.16 5.92
CA LEU A 170 -11.99 -22.33 5.58
C LEU A 170 -11.64 -21.38 4.43
N ALA A 171 -10.63 -20.53 4.62
CA ALA A 171 -10.16 -19.62 3.59
C ALA A 171 -8.64 -19.78 3.41
N LEU A 172 -8.19 -19.87 2.17
CA LEU A 172 -6.77 -19.85 1.79
C LEU A 172 -6.53 -18.65 0.87
N ASP A 173 -5.44 -17.93 1.11
CA ASP A 173 -5.04 -16.77 0.31
C ASP A 173 -3.78 -17.07 -0.52
N LEU A 174 -3.70 -16.46 -1.70
CA LEU A 174 -2.55 -16.54 -2.58
C LEU A 174 -2.49 -15.34 -3.52
N ASN A 175 -1.34 -14.69 -3.62
CA ASN A 175 -1.04 -13.80 -4.74
C ASN A 175 -0.55 -14.63 -5.95
N PRO A 176 -1.35 -14.77 -7.03
CA PRO A 176 -1.00 -15.62 -8.17
C PRO A 176 0.28 -15.16 -8.89
N LYS A 177 0.65 -13.89 -8.75
CA LYS A 177 1.84 -13.28 -9.36
C LYS A 177 3.09 -13.41 -8.49
N ALA A 178 2.99 -13.95 -7.27
CA ALA A 178 4.14 -14.18 -6.39
C ALA A 178 4.99 -15.37 -6.86
N VAL A 179 4.41 -16.25 -7.68
CA VAL A 179 5.06 -17.40 -8.31
C VAL A 179 4.96 -17.32 -9.83
N THR A 180 5.75 -18.12 -10.55
CA THR A 180 5.61 -18.19 -12.01
C THR A 180 4.36 -18.99 -12.40
N ASN A 181 3.89 -18.87 -13.64
CA ASN A 181 2.70 -19.62 -14.09
C ASN A 181 2.92 -21.15 -14.03
N ASP A 182 4.13 -21.62 -14.35
CA ASP A 182 4.50 -23.03 -14.24
C ASP A 182 4.48 -23.51 -12.78
N GLU A 183 4.90 -22.68 -11.84
CA GLU A 183 4.81 -22.98 -10.40
C GLU A 183 3.39 -22.85 -9.86
N LEU A 184 2.55 -22.02 -10.50
CA LEU A 184 1.16 -21.80 -10.10
C LEU A 184 0.27 -23.01 -10.48
N PHE A 185 0.35 -23.47 -11.73
CA PHE A 185 -0.51 -24.53 -12.27
C PHE A 185 0.15 -25.91 -12.34
N GLY A 186 1.48 -25.97 -12.26
CA GLY A 186 2.24 -27.20 -12.43
C GLY A 186 2.73 -27.36 -13.88
N THR A 187 3.85 -28.07 -14.02
CA THR A 187 4.51 -28.28 -15.31
C THR A 187 5.14 -29.66 -15.39
N ILE A 188 5.30 -30.17 -16.62
CA ILE A 188 6.04 -31.42 -16.86
C ILE A 188 7.53 -31.06 -16.90
N ASN A 189 8.33 -31.68 -16.03
CA ASN A 189 9.77 -31.50 -16.06
C ASN A 189 10.33 -32.05 -17.38
N ALA A 190 10.97 -31.19 -18.18
CA ALA A 190 11.49 -31.58 -19.49
C ALA A 190 12.56 -32.68 -19.42
N ALA A 191 13.34 -32.74 -18.32
CA ALA A 191 14.41 -33.70 -18.15
C ALA A 191 13.90 -35.06 -17.66
N THR A 192 13.04 -35.09 -16.62
CA THR A 192 12.56 -36.35 -16.02
C THR A 192 11.26 -36.85 -16.63
N ARG A 193 10.54 -36.01 -17.40
CA ARG A 193 9.17 -36.25 -17.91
C ARG A 193 8.13 -36.46 -16.80
N GLU A 194 8.47 -36.18 -15.55
CA GLU A 194 7.56 -36.28 -14.42
C GLU A 194 6.74 -34.99 -14.24
N TRP A 195 5.52 -35.14 -13.76
CA TRP A 195 4.65 -34.01 -13.42
C TRP A 195 5.10 -33.38 -12.11
N LYS A 196 5.41 -32.07 -12.14
CA LYS A 196 5.56 -31.25 -10.94
C LYS A 196 4.25 -30.51 -10.70
N ASP A 197 3.68 -30.70 -9.53
CA ASP A 197 2.42 -30.04 -9.18
C ASP A 197 2.59 -28.53 -8.93
N GLY A 198 1.52 -27.79 -9.21
CA GLY A 198 1.42 -26.36 -8.99
C GLY A 198 0.88 -26.00 -7.61
N LEU A 199 1.20 -24.79 -7.16
CA LEU A 199 0.72 -24.28 -5.88
C LEU A 199 -0.82 -24.13 -5.87
N LEU A 200 -1.41 -23.57 -6.93
CA LEU A 200 -2.84 -23.35 -7.00
C LEU A 200 -3.62 -24.67 -7.06
N SER A 201 -3.12 -25.64 -7.84
CA SER A 201 -3.73 -26.97 -7.93
C SER A 201 -3.68 -27.70 -6.59
N SER A 202 -2.57 -27.61 -5.85
CA SER A 202 -2.46 -28.16 -4.49
C SER A 202 -3.46 -27.51 -3.53
N LEU A 203 -3.55 -26.17 -3.49
CA LEU A 203 -4.48 -25.46 -2.60
C LEU A 203 -5.94 -25.79 -2.90
N ILE A 204 -6.31 -25.90 -4.18
CA ILE A 204 -7.65 -26.31 -4.57
C ILE A 204 -7.93 -27.75 -4.11
N ARG A 205 -6.97 -28.67 -4.24
CA ARG A 205 -7.10 -30.03 -3.72
C ARG A 205 -7.29 -30.06 -2.21
N ASP A 206 -6.52 -29.28 -1.47
CA ASP A 206 -6.65 -29.17 -0.02
C ASP A 206 -8.04 -28.68 0.37
N LEU A 207 -8.58 -27.68 -0.32
CA LEU A 207 -9.95 -27.21 -0.11
C LEU A 207 -11.00 -28.25 -0.48
N VAL A 208 -10.86 -28.96 -1.60
CA VAL A 208 -11.80 -30.01 -2.02
C VAL A 208 -11.86 -31.14 -1.01
N ASN A 209 -10.70 -31.55 -0.49
CA ASN A 209 -10.55 -32.66 0.46
C ASN A 209 -10.85 -32.25 1.92
N ALA A 210 -10.95 -30.95 2.22
CA ALA A 210 -11.29 -30.49 3.56
C ALA A 210 -12.68 -30.98 3.98
N THR A 211 -12.77 -31.56 5.17
CA THR A 211 -14.00 -32.13 5.76
C THR A 211 -14.81 -31.10 6.56
N THR A 212 -14.59 -29.81 6.34
CA THR A 212 -15.30 -28.73 7.04
C THR A 212 -16.68 -28.53 6.43
N ASP A 213 -17.72 -28.46 7.26
CA ASP A 213 -19.11 -28.25 6.83
C ASP A 213 -19.40 -26.82 6.29
N GLY A 214 -18.42 -25.92 6.38
CA GLY A 214 -18.54 -24.51 6.02
C GLY A 214 -18.24 -24.11 4.59
N PRO A 215 -18.42 -22.81 4.28
CA PRO A 215 -17.96 -22.27 3.02
C PRO A 215 -16.42 -22.32 2.93
N ARG A 216 -15.93 -22.68 1.75
CA ARG A 216 -14.50 -22.91 1.47
C ARG A 216 -14.01 -21.91 0.43
N TRP A 217 -13.15 -20.98 0.81
CA TRP A 217 -12.76 -19.86 -0.03
C TRP A 217 -11.32 -19.98 -0.48
N LEU A 218 -11.08 -19.70 -1.76
CA LEU A 218 -9.76 -19.41 -2.28
C LEU A 218 -9.72 -17.92 -2.68
N ILE A 219 -8.92 -17.15 -1.95
CA ILE A 219 -8.75 -15.71 -2.15
C ILE A 219 -7.49 -15.50 -2.99
N LEU A 220 -7.68 -15.04 -4.22
CA LEU A 220 -6.61 -14.68 -5.13
C LEU A 220 -6.40 -13.18 -5.07
N ASP A 221 -5.42 -12.79 -4.28
CA ASP A 221 -5.07 -11.38 -4.04
C ASP A 221 -3.89 -10.97 -4.93
N GLY A 222 -4.17 -10.47 -6.12
CA GLY A 222 -3.17 -10.01 -7.07
C GLY A 222 -3.81 -9.42 -8.31
N ASP A 223 -3.08 -8.57 -9.03
CA ASP A 223 -3.58 -8.03 -10.30
C ASP A 223 -3.76 -9.13 -11.34
N ILE A 224 -4.77 -8.97 -12.19
CA ILE A 224 -5.14 -9.94 -13.21
C ILE A 224 -4.36 -9.67 -14.48
N ASP A 225 -3.82 -10.73 -15.07
CA ASP A 225 -3.34 -10.73 -16.44
C ASP A 225 -3.85 -11.95 -17.21
N PRO A 226 -3.90 -11.89 -18.55
CA PRO A 226 -4.37 -12.97 -19.40
C PRO A 226 -3.62 -14.29 -19.22
N MET A 227 -2.33 -14.26 -18.87
CA MET A 227 -1.49 -15.46 -18.88
C MET A 227 -1.94 -16.49 -17.85
N TRP A 228 -2.39 -16.05 -16.67
CA TRP A 228 -2.85 -16.96 -15.62
C TRP A 228 -4.37 -17.04 -15.52
N ILE A 229 -5.10 -15.94 -15.72
CA ILE A 229 -6.56 -15.94 -15.53
C ILE A 229 -7.28 -16.80 -16.57
N GLU A 230 -6.75 -16.89 -17.79
CA GLU A 230 -7.37 -17.68 -18.85
C GLU A 230 -7.34 -19.19 -18.55
N SER A 231 -6.36 -19.65 -17.77
CA SER A 231 -6.29 -21.04 -17.30
C SER A 231 -7.39 -21.35 -16.27
N LEU A 232 -8.01 -20.33 -15.67
CA LEU A 232 -9.12 -20.47 -14.72
C LEU A 232 -10.50 -20.37 -15.36
N ASN A 233 -10.54 -20.18 -16.67
CA ASN A 233 -11.76 -19.98 -17.43
C ASN A 233 -12.80 -21.08 -17.24
N SER A 234 -12.37 -22.35 -17.25
CA SER A 234 -13.26 -23.50 -17.11
C SER A 234 -13.79 -23.67 -15.69
N VAL A 235 -13.02 -23.27 -14.68
CA VAL A 235 -13.41 -23.37 -13.27
C VAL A 235 -14.30 -22.20 -12.84
N MET A 236 -14.14 -21.03 -13.46
CA MET A 236 -15.00 -19.88 -13.22
C MET A 236 -16.40 -20.02 -13.85
N ASP A 237 -16.52 -20.80 -14.93
CA ASP A 237 -17.82 -21.07 -15.57
C ASP A 237 -18.68 -22.04 -14.74
N ASP A 238 -19.93 -22.26 -15.17
CA ASP A 238 -20.90 -23.17 -14.55
C ASP A 238 -20.35 -24.62 -14.39
N ASN A 239 -19.32 -24.98 -15.17
CA ASN A 239 -18.65 -26.28 -15.11
C ASN A 239 -17.93 -26.53 -13.78
N ARG A 240 -17.36 -25.51 -13.13
CA ARG A 240 -16.62 -25.64 -11.84
C ARG A 240 -15.48 -26.68 -11.87
N VAL A 241 -14.85 -26.91 -13.02
CA VAL A 241 -13.75 -27.86 -13.17
C VAL A 241 -12.47 -27.14 -13.59
N LEU A 242 -11.41 -27.28 -12.80
CA LEU A 242 -10.06 -26.91 -13.18
C LEU A 242 -9.44 -28.04 -14.01
N THR A 243 -8.97 -27.72 -15.21
CA THR A 243 -8.27 -28.67 -16.09
C THR A 243 -6.80 -28.28 -16.17
N LEU A 244 -5.92 -29.16 -15.70
CA LEU A 244 -4.47 -28.93 -15.72
C LEU A 244 -3.84 -29.44 -17.02
N ALA A 245 -2.63 -28.98 -17.32
CA ALA A 245 -1.86 -29.46 -18.48
C ALA A 245 -1.55 -30.98 -18.41
N SER A 246 -1.50 -31.55 -17.19
CA SER A 246 -1.44 -33.00 -16.95
C SER A 246 -2.68 -33.77 -17.42
N ARG A 247 -3.73 -33.06 -17.85
CA ARG A 247 -5.09 -33.57 -18.12
C ARG A 247 -5.86 -33.99 -16.87
N GLU A 248 -5.31 -33.76 -15.68
CA GLU A 248 -6.06 -33.91 -14.44
C GLU A 248 -7.22 -32.90 -14.40
N ARG A 249 -8.37 -33.37 -13.92
CA ARG A 249 -9.58 -32.56 -13.77
C ARG A 249 -9.98 -32.52 -12.30
N ILE A 250 -9.88 -31.35 -11.70
CA ILE A 250 -10.24 -31.12 -10.30
C ILE A 250 -11.58 -30.38 -10.27
N SER A 251 -12.62 -31.05 -9.78
CA SER A 251 -13.97 -30.46 -9.69
C SER A 251 -14.16 -29.77 -8.34
N LEU A 252 -14.57 -28.51 -8.36
CA LEU A 252 -14.86 -27.75 -7.15
C LEU A 252 -16.17 -28.24 -6.54
N THR A 253 -16.22 -28.29 -5.22
CA THR A 253 -17.44 -28.62 -4.49
C THR A 253 -18.44 -27.45 -4.53
N PRO A 254 -19.75 -27.69 -4.40
CA PRO A 254 -20.75 -26.61 -4.41
C PRO A 254 -20.58 -25.55 -3.32
N THR A 255 -19.88 -25.88 -2.23
CA THR A 255 -19.56 -24.99 -1.09
C THR A 255 -18.33 -24.11 -1.33
N MET A 256 -17.54 -24.39 -2.37
CA MET A 256 -16.33 -23.62 -2.66
C MET A 256 -16.64 -22.30 -3.36
N ARG A 257 -15.84 -21.28 -3.06
CA ARG A 257 -15.89 -19.95 -3.67
C ARG A 257 -14.50 -19.49 -4.07
N LEU A 258 -14.41 -18.84 -5.24
CA LEU A 258 -13.22 -18.16 -5.74
C LEU A 258 -13.43 -16.66 -5.60
N ILE A 259 -12.57 -15.99 -4.86
CA ILE A 259 -12.63 -14.54 -4.66
C ILE A 259 -11.37 -13.94 -5.23
N PHE A 260 -11.49 -12.93 -6.08
CA PHE A 260 -10.38 -12.23 -6.68
C PHE A 260 -10.32 -10.82 -6.11
N GLU A 261 -9.31 -10.51 -5.29
CA GLU A 261 -9.08 -9.17 -4.78
C GLU A 261 -8.14 -8.41 -5.72
N VAL A 262 -8.71 -7.49 -6.50
CA VAL A 262 -8.01 -6.79 -7.59
C VAL A 262 -8.12 -5.28 -7.45
N SER A 263 -7.15 -4.56 -8.00
CA SER A 263 -7.20 -3.10 -8.09
C SER A 263 -8.09 -2.66 -9.26
N THR A 264 -7.81 -3.19 -10.45
CA THR A 264 -8.51 -2.89 -11.71
C THR A 264 -8.67 -4.17 -12.54
N LEU A 265 -9.53 -4.10 -13.57
CA LEU A 265 -9.75 -5.19 -14.55
C LEU A 265 -9.30 -4.79 -15.98
N GLU A 266 -8.47 -3.76 -16.13
CA GLU A 266 -8.04 -3.21 -17.41
C GLU A 266 -7.39 -4.27 -18.34
N ARG A 267 -6.68 -5.23 -17.74
CA ARG A 267 -5.98 -6.30 -18.47
C ARG A 267 -6.81 -7.58 -18.64
N ALA A 268 -8.04 -7.62 -18.11
CA ALA A 268 -8.93 -8.77 -18.22
C ALA A 268 -9.83 -8.64 -19.47
N THR A 269 -10.05 -9.75 -20.17
CA THR A 269 -11.01 -9.72 -21.29
C THR A 269 -12.45 -9.63 -20.75
N PRO A 270 -13.38 -8.95 -21.46
CA PRO A 270 -14.79 -8.91 -21.06
C PRO A 270 -15.40 -10.31 -20.92
N ALA A 271 -14.93 -11.28 -21.71
CA ALA A 271 -15.35 -12.67 -21.62
C ALA A 271 -14.93 -13.31 -20.27
N THR A 272 -13.78 -12.95 -19.72
CA THR A 272 -13.32 -13.36 -18.38
C THR A 272 -14.19 -12.73 -17.29
N VAL A 273 -14.38 -11.40 -17.35
CA VAL A 273 -15.19 -10.66 -16.36
C VAL A 273 -16.62 -11.19 -16.29
N SER A 274 -17.21 -11.52 -17.44
CA SER A 274 -18.60 -12.04 -17.52
C SER A 274 -18.87 -13.31 -16.71
N ARG A 275 -17.81 -14.06 -16.33
CA ARG A 275 -17.89 -15.35 -15.61
C ARG A 275 -17.92 -15.20 -14.09
N GLY A 276 -17.54 -14.04 -13.55
CA GLY A 276 -17.55 -13.78 -12.10
C GLY A 276 -18.50 -12.66 -11.71
N GLY A 277 -19.02 -12.68 -10.48
CA GLY A 277 -19.74 -11.53 -9.92
C GLY A 277 -18.78 -10.37 -9.73
N VAL A 278 -19.27 -9.13 -9.78
CA VAL A 278 -18.43 -7.94 -9.56
C VAL A 278 -18.96 -7.18 -8.37
N LEU A 279 -18.11 -6.98 -7.38
CA LEU A 279 -18.32 -6.07 -6.26
C LEU A 279 -17.31 -4.94 -6.38
N TYR A 280 -17.79 -3.73 -6.63
CA TYR A 280 -16.98 -2.52 -6.69
C TYR A 280 -17.01 -1.79 -5.34
N LEU A 281 -15.83 -1.50 -4.80
CA LEU A 281 -15.64 -0.69 -3.59
C LEU A 281 -15.00 0.63 -3.98
N ASP A 282 -15.73 1.71 -3.72
CA ASP A 282 -15.22 3.06 -3.87
C ASP A 282 -14.31 3.40 -2.69
N THR A 283 -13.33 4.29 -2.89
CA THR A 283 -12.53 4.83 -1.80
C THR A 283 -13.38 5.66 -0.84
N ALA A 284 -14.45 6.28 -1.34
CA ALA A 284 -15.39 7.05 -0.52
C ALA A 284 -16.31 6.19 0.36
N ASP A 285 -16.51 4.90 0.04
CA ASP A 285 -17.41 4.02 0.79
C ASP A 285 -16.94 3.84 2.24
N VAL A 286 -15.63 3.67 2.45
CA VAL A 286 -15.02 3.59 3.78
C VAL A 286 -14.33 4.92 4.11
N GLY A 287 -13.57 5.48 3.18
CA GLY A 287 -12.74 6.66 3.44
C GLY A 287 -11.62 6.39 4.45
N TRP A 288 -10.95 7.46 4.88
CA TRP A 288 -9.85 7.39 5.84
C TRP A 288 -10.33 7.42 7.30
N ASN A 289 -11.51 8.01 7.57
CA ASN A 289 -11.99 8.25 8.93
C ASN A 289 -12.25 6.95 9.72
N PRO A 290 -12.97 5.93 9.19
CA PRO A 290 -13.18 4.66 9.89
C PRO A 290 -11.88 3.92 10.25
N TYR A 291 -10.85 4.04 9.41
CA TYR A 291 -9.53 3.49 9.71
C TYR A 291 -8.92 4.17 10.95
N VAL A 292 -8.96 5.50 11.00
CA VAL A 292 -8.46 6.29 12.12
C VAL A 292 -9.25 6.02 13.40
N VAL A 293 -10.58 6.00 13.35
CA VAL A 293 -11.42 5.72 14.52
C VAL A 293 -11.10 4.33 15.08
N SER A 294 -10.99 3.31 14.22
CA SER A 294 -10.58 1.96 14.64
C SER A 294 -9.18 1.93 15.25
N TRP A 295 -8.27 2.79 14.79
CA TRP A 295 -6.93 2.94 15.37
C TRP A 295 -6.98 3.63 16.74
N ILE A 296 -7.75 4.72 16.88
CA ILE A 296 -7.95 5.45 18.14
C ILE A 296 -8.56 4.54 19.21
N GLU A 297 -9.51 3.68 18.84
CA GLU A 297 -10.16 2.75 19.77
C GLU A 297 -9.19 1.75 20.42
N ARG A 298 -8.09 1.40 19.73
CA ARG A 298 -7.04 0.53 20.26
C ARG A 298 -6.23 1.17 21.39
N ARG A 299 -6.28 2.50 21.51
CA ARG A 299 -5.58 3.23 22.59
C ARG A 299 -6.31 3.01 23.92
N SER A 300 -5.60 3.14 25.04
CA SER A 300 -6.17 2.87 26.37
C SER A 300 -6.73 4.12 27.06
N VAL A 301 -6.17 5.30 26.79
CA VAL A 301 -6.47 6.54 27.53
C VAL A 301 -7.62 7.31 26.88
N GLN A 302 -8.70 7.59 27.63
CA GLN A 302 -9.91 8.21 27.07
C GLN A 302 -9.73 9.69 26.70
N SER A 303 -8.97 10.46 27.50
CA SER A 303 -8.63 11.86 27.22
C SER A 303 -7.82 12.00 25.93
N GLU A 304 -6.85 11.10 25.73
CA GLU A 304 -6.09 10.97 24.48
C GLU A 304 -7.00 10.71 23.29
N LYS A 305 -7.95 9.76 23.39
CA LYS A 305 -8.90 9.47 22.31
C LYS A 305 -9.71 10.69 21.90
N ALA A 306 -10.27 11.41 22.88
CA ALA A 306 -11.08 12.60 22.63
C ALA A 306 -10.28 13.69 21.90
N ASN A 307 -9.04 13.95 22.35
CA ASN A 307 -8.16 14.95 21.71
C ASN A 307 -7.77 14.51 20.28
N LEU A 308 -7.43 13.24 20.08
CA LEU A 308 -7.05 12.72 18.77
C LEU A 308 -8.17 12.87 17.75
N ILE A 309 -9.43 12.53 18.10
CA ILE A 309 -10.58 12.71 17.20
C ILE A 309 -10.66 14.16 16.71
N ILE A 310 -10.57 15.12 17.64
CA ILE A 310 -10.61 16.56 17.33
C ILE A 310 -9.45 16.94 16.40
N PHE A 311 -8.25 16.41 16.61
CA PHE A 311 -7.09 16.73 15.78
C PHE A 311 -7.16 16.12 14.39
N PHE A 312 -7.62 14.88 14.27
CA PHE A 312 -7.81 14.26 12.96
C PHE A 312 -8.81 15.06 12.12
N ASP A 313 -9.95 15.46 12.68
CA ASP A 313 -10.94 16.29 11.99
C ASP A 313 -10.41 17.69 11.64
N LYS A 314 -9.58 18.28 12.51
CA LYS A 314 -9.00 19.61 12.30
C LYS A 314 -7.92 19.64 11.22
N TYR A 315 -7.02 18.66 11.20
CA TYR A 315 -5.78 18.72 10.40
C TYR A 315 -5.81 17.87 9.13
N VAL A 316 -6.41 16.67 9.16
CA VAL A 316 -6.29 15.70 8.06
C VAL A 316 -7.06 16.11 6.79
N PRO A 317 -8.33 16.56 6.84
CA PRO A 317 -9.05 16.93 5.62
C PRO A 317 -8.36 18.05 4.81
N PRO A 318 -7.94 19.19 5.41
CA PRO A 318 -7.23 20.23 4.67
C PRO A 318 -5.87 19.75 4.11
N CYS A 319 -5.15 18.90 4.85
CA CYS A 319 -3.90 18.31 4.39
C CYS A 319 -4.11 17.39 3.18
N LEU A 320 -5.09 16.49 3.20
CA LEU A 320 -5.42 15.63 2.07
C LEU A 320 -5.79 16.44 0.83
N GLU A 321 -6.69 17.43 0.99
CA GLU A 321 -7.08 18.30 -0.13
C GLU A 321 -5.88 19.05 -0.73
N ALA A 322 -4.99 19.57 0.11
CA ALA A 322 -3.80 20.28 -0.34
C ALA A 322 -2.82 19.34 -1.08
N MET A 323 -2.65 18.10 -0.60
CA MET A 323 -1.81 17.11 -1.28
C MET A 323 -2.36 16.73 -2.66
N THR A 324 -3.69 16.59 -2.80
CA THR A 324 -4.30 16.26 -4.10
C THR A 324 -4.25 17.44 -5.08
N LYS A 325 -4.44 18.68 -4.61
CA LYS A 325 -4.64 19.85 -5.49
C LYS A 325 -3.40 20.71 -5.72
N ARG A 326 -2.51 20.83 -4.73
CA ARG A 326 -1.42 21.84 -4.72
C ARG A 326 -0.05 21.22 -4.82
N PHE A 327 0.21 20.17 -4.05
CA PHE A 327 1.56 19.64 -3.90
C PHE A 327 1.85 18.50 -4.86
N LYS A 328 3.12 18.38 -5.26
CA LYS A 328 3.63 17.26 -6.05
C LYS A 328 4.60 16.44 -5.20
N THR A 329 4.37 15.14 -5.19
CA THR A 329 5.23 14.17 -4.50
C THR A 329 6.24 13.54 -5.44
N VAL A 330 7.29 12.96 -4.86
CA VAL A 330 8.37 12.30 -5.63
C VAL A 330 7.86 11.09 -6.41
N LEU A 331 6.89 10.39 -5.84
CA LEU A 331 6.09 9.36 -6.51
C LEU A 331 4.62 9.56 -6.17
N PRO A 332 3.67 9.03 -6.96
CA PRO A 332 2.26 9.01 -6.58
C PRO A 332 2.10 8.26 -5.25
N ILE A 333 1.49 8.90 -4.25
CA ILE A 333 1.22 8.30 -2.94
C ILE A 333 -0.31 8.28 -2.75
N PRO A 334 -0.93 7.10 -2.51
CA PRO A 334 -2.35 7.03 -2.20
C PRO A 334 -2.71 7.79 -0.92
N ASP A 335 -3.88 8.41 -0.89
CA ASP A 335 -4.34 9.25 0.23
C ASP A 335 -4.29 8.55 1.60
N ILE A 336 -4.69 7.27 1.63
CA ILE A 336 -4.67 6.46 2.84
C ILE A 336 -3.25 6.28 3.42
N CYS A 337 -2.21 6.29 2.57
CA CYS A 337 -0.83 6.09 3.00
C CYS A 337 -0.33 7.24 3.88
N TYR A 338 -0.77 8.48 3.61
CA TYR A 338 -0.43 9.63 4.46
C TYR A 338 -1.04 9.46 5.86
N VAL A 339 -2.30 9.03 5.92
CA VAL A 339 -3.02 8.81 7.18
C VAL A 339 -2.42 7.62 7.96
N GLN A 340 -2.04 6.54 7.26
CA GLN A 340 -1.32 5.41 7.85
C GLN A 340 0.04 5.83 8.39
N THR A 341 0.81 6.62 7.63
CA THR A 341 2.11 7.16 8.07
C THR A 341 1.95 8.04 9.31
N LEU A 342 0.92 8.88 9.35
CA LEU A 342 0.57 9.69 10.54
C LEU A 342 0.30 8.79 11.75
N CYS A 343 -0.52 7.75 11.60
CA CYS A 343 -0.81 6.80 12.68
C CYS A 343 0.46 6.08 13.16
N CYS A 344 1.31 5.59 12.26
CA CYS A 344 2.59 4.96 12.60
C CYS A 344 3.52 5.90 13.39
N LEU A 345 3.66 7.15 12.95
CA LEU A 345 4.48 8.13 13.67
C LEU A 345 3.91 8.48 15.06
N LEU A 346 2.59 8.55 15.18
CA LEU A 346 1.92 8.73 16.47
C LEU A 346 2.11 7.53 17.40
N GLU A 347 2.11 6.29 16.88
CA GLU A 347 2.44 5.09 17.67
C GLU A 347 3.88 5.12 18.21
N CYS A 348 4.82 5.68 17.44
CA CYS A 348 6.20 5.85 17.88
C CYS A 348 6.36 6.92 18.96
N LEU A 349 5.61 8.03 18.88
CA LEU A 349 5.84 9.21 19.70
C LEU A 349 4.90 9.37 20.89
N LEU A 350 3.65 8.92 20.79
CA LEU A 350 2.68 8.94 21.89
C LEU A 350 2.88 7.74 22.82
N THR A 351 4.04 7.72 23.49
CA THR A 351 4.38 6.74 24.51
C THR A 351 4.03 7.27 25.90
N PRO A 352 3.85 6.40 26.92
CA PRO A 352 3.61 6.84 28.30
C PRO A 352 4.70 7.77 28.87
N GLU A 353 5.92 7.69 28.33
CA GLU A 353 7.06 8.55 28.71
C GLU A 353 6.89 9.98 28.17
N ASN A 354 6.54 10.09 26.89
CA ASN A 354 6.40 11.38 26.21
C ASN A 354 5.08 12.08 26.57
N THR A 355 3.99 11.31 26.59
CA THR A 355 2.63 11.76 26.90
C THR A 355 2.04 10.90 28.01
N PRO A 356 2.33 11.21 29.29
CA PRO A 356 1.67 10.57 30.42
C PRO A 356 0.13 10.65 30.30
N PRO A 357 -0.63 9.72 30.90
CA PRO A 357 -2.08 9.78 30.91
C PRO A 357 -2.58 11.14 31.42
N ASP A 358 -3.63 11.66 30.78
CA ASP A 358 -4.25 12.96 31.11
C ASP A 358 -3.30 14.17 30.97
N SER A 359 -2.36 14.06 30.03
CA SER A 359 -1.54 15.20 29.60
C SER A 359 -2.41 16.35 29.06
N PRO A 360 -1.92 17.60 29.15
CA PRO A 360 -2.64 18.75 28.63
C PRO A 360 -2.83 18.63 27.11
N ASN A 361 -3.92 19.22 26.61
CA ASN A 361 -4.28 19.18 25.19
C ASN A 361 -3.16 19.73 24.29
N GLU A 362 -2.46 20.78 24.74
CA GLU A 362 -1.36 21.38 23.96
C GLU A 362 -0.20 20.40 23.75
N LEU A 363 0.03 19.46 24.68
CA LEU A 363 1.09 18.47 24.53
C LEU A 363 0.73 17.42 23.46
N TYR A 364 -0.52 16.96 23.45
CA TYR A 364 -0.99 16.05 22.41
C TYR A 364 -1.00 16.75 21.04
N GLU A 365 -1.44 18.02 20.97
CA GLU A 365 -1.40 18.82 19.76
C GLU A 365 0.02 18.98 19.22
N LEU A 366 1.00 19.20 20.12
CA LEU A 366 2.43 19.33 19.76
C LEU A 366 2.94 18.10 19.00
N TYR A 367 2.77 16.91 19.57
CA TYR A 367 3.20 15.65 18.92
C TYR A 367 2.39 15.37 17.66
N PHE A 368 1.09 15.65 17.69
CA PHE A 368 0.22 15.45 16.53
C PHE A 368 0.65 16.29 15.34
N VAL A 369 0.88 17.59 15.56
CA VAL A 369 1.36 18.51 14.52
C VAL A 369 2.68 18.04 13.94
N PHE A 370 3.63 17.63 14.78
CA PHE A 370 4.92 17.12 14.32
C PHE A 370 4.77 15.89 13.43
N CYS A 371 3.98 14.90 13.85
CA CYS A 371 3.69 13.73 13.04
C CYS A 371 2.96 14.10 11.74
N CYS A 372 2.03 15.05 11.78
CA CYS A 372 1.27 15.51 10.62
C CYS A 372 2.17 16.18 9.58
N VAL A 373 3.07 17.07 10.00
CA VAL A 373 4.05 17.71 9.11
C VAL A 373 4.90 16.67 8.40
N TRP A 374 5.39 15.67 9.13
CA TRP A 374 6.22 14.63 8.54
C TRP A 374 5.42 13.65 7.69
N ALA A 375 4.21 13.24 8.08
CA ALA A 375 3.40 12.30 7.32
C ALA A 375 3.00 12.83 5.94
N PHE A 376 2.59 14.10 5.84
CA PHE A 376 2.19 14.71 4.56
C PHE A 376 3.36 15.35 3.82
N GLY A 377 4.36 15.86 4.55
CA GLY A 377 5.48 16.60 4.00
C GLY A 377 6.70 15.75 3.61
N SER A 378 6.84 14.53 4.13
CA SER A 378 8.01 13.69 3.87
C SER A 378 8.12 13.27 2.41
N GLY A 379 7.02 13.09 1.70
CA GLY A 379 7.00 12.59 0.31
C GLY A 379 7.14 13.68 -0.77
N LEU A 380 7.25 14.95 -0.38
CA LEU A 380 7.25 16.09 -1.30
C LEU A 380 8.48 16.09 -2.21
N ALA A 381 8.27 16.44 -3.48
CA ALA A 381 9.32 16.57 -4.47
C ALA A 381 9.99 17.96 -4.41
N LEU A 382 11.30 18.00 -4.68
CA LEU A 382 11.93 19.23 -5.14
C LEU A 382 11.81 19.31 -6.65
N THR A 383 11.01 20.26 -7.12
CA THR A 383 10.84 20.53 -8.55
C THR A 383 11.84 21.61 -8.97
N SER A 384 12.25 21.62 -10.25
CA SER A 384 13.32 22.47 -10.80
C SER A 384 13.09 23.99 -10.73
N GLY A 385 12.07 24.46 -10.02
CA GLY A 385 11.79 25.88 -9.77
C GLY A 385 11.19 26.19 -8.39
N ALA A 386 10.85 25.20 -7.57
CA ALA A 386 10.27 25.40 -6.24
C ALA A 386 10.56 24.22 -5.29
N ASP A 387 11.00 24.55 -4.08
CA ASP A 387 11.14 23.59 -2.99
C ASP A 387 9.76 23.28 -2.40
N GLY A 388 9.22 22.10 -2.71
CA GLY A 388 7.91 21.68 -2.23
C GLY A 388 7.79 21.69 -0.70
N ARG A 389 8.90 21.47 0.03
CA ARG A 389 8.89 21.54 1.50
C ARG A 389 8.76 22.97 2.00
N LEU A 390 9.40 23.93 1.33
CA LEU A 390 9.26 25.36 1.66
C LEU A 390 7.83 25.85 1.39
N GLU A 391 7.27 25.49 0.22
CA GLU A 391 5.88 25.82 -0.12
C GLU A 391 4.89 25.20 0.88
N PHE A 392 5.08 23.93 1.23
CA PHE A 392 4.28 23.25 2.24
C PHE A 392 4.40 23.92 3.60
N SER A 393 5.61 24.29 4.02
CA SER A 393 5.84 25.00 5.28
C SER A 393 5.07 26.32 5.34
N ASN A 394 5.15 27.13 4.28
CA ASN A 394 4.44 28.42 4.21
C ASN A 394 2.92 28.23 4.22
N TRP A 395 2.42 27.26 3.45
CA TRP A 395 1.01 26.92 3.44
C TRP A 395 0.52 26.43 4.80
N PHE A 396 1.24 25.47 5.41
CA PHE A 396 0.86 24.86 6.69
C PHE A 396 0.76 25.90 7.81
N LEU A 397 1.70 26.85 7.87
CA LEU A 397 1.67 27.95 8.83
C LEU A 397 0.56 28.97 8.54
N SER A 398 0.21 29.18 7.27
CA SER A 398 -0.90 30.07 6.89
C SER A 398 -2.27 29.48 7.23
N GLU A 399 -2.42 28.16 7.09
CA GLU A 399 -3.64 27.41 7.35
C GLU A 399 -3.84 27.25 8.86
N PHE A 400 -2.82 26.77 9.57
CA PHE A 400 -2.90 26.42 10.99
C PHE A 400 -2.27 27.47 11.90
N LYS A 401 -2.86 28.68 11.93
CA LYS A 401 -2.38 29.82 12.73
C LYS A 401 -2.31 29.57 14.25
N SER A 402 -3.02 28.55 14.75
CA SER A 402 -2.95 28.16 16.17
C SER A 402 -1.60 27.54 16.54
N VAL A 403 -0.91 26.93 15.57
CA VAL A 403 0.35 26.22 15.79
C VAL A 403 1.50 27.22 15.83
N LYS A 404 2.23 27.24 16.94
CA LYS A 404 3.39 28.13 17.12
C LYS A 404 4.67 27.32 17.13
N PHE A 405 5.55 27.62 16.17
CA PHE A 405 6.92 27.11 16.17
C PHE A 405 7.86 28.14 16.83
N PRO A 406 8.91 27.69 17.54
CA PRO A 406 9.91 28.58 18.14
C PRO A 406 10.62 29.41 17.07
N ILE A 407 11.09 30.60 17.46
CA ILE A 407 11.97 31.42 16.63
C ILE A 407 13.36 30.80 16.67
N SER A 408 13.91 30.38 15.53
CA SER A 408 15.29 29.90 15.42
C SER A 408 16.17 31.01 14.83
N GLY A 409 16.89 31.74 15.68
CA GLY A 409 17.70 32.89 15.28
C GLY A 409 16.92 34.20 15.33
N ALA A 410 16.99 35.03 14.27
CA ALA A 410 16.35 36.35 14.21
C ALA A 410 14.90 36.34 13.66
N GLN A 411 14.39 35.21 13.18
CA GLN A 411 13.12 35.16 12.42
C GLN A 411 12.30 33.88 12.69
N ALA A 412 10.97 34.01 12.69
CA ALA A 412 10.03 32.90 12.80
C ALA A 412 9.93 32.13 11.47
N PRO A 413 9.59 30.82 11.49
CA PRO A 413 9.42 30.08 10.24
C PRO A 413 8.37 30.72 9.34
N GLY A 414 8.66 30.81 8.03
CA GLY A 414 7.82 31.48 7.03
C GLY A 414 7.97 33.01 6.92
N GLN A 415 8.80 33.65 7.75
CA GLN A 415 9.15 35.07 7.62
C GLN A 415 10.64 35.19 7.28
N GLY A 416 11.02 35.66 6.08
CA GLY A 416 12.43 35.87 5.73
C GLY A 416 12.90 35.53 4.32
N GLY A 417 12.04 35.07 3.41
CA GLY A 417 12.45 34.64 2.07
C GLY A 417 12.97 33.20 2.05
N ALA A 418 13.90 32.88 1.15
CA ALA A 418 14.37 31.50 0.89
C ALA A 418 15.19 30.87 2.05
N ASP A 419 15.77 31.70 2.93
CA ASP A 419 16.61 31.25 4.06
C ASP A 419 15.82 31.16 5.39
N ALA A 420 14.51 31.41 5.37
CA ALA A 420 13.67 31.31 6.55
C ALA A 420 13.59 29.84 7.04
N PRO A 421 13.60 29.60 8.36
CA PRO A 421 13.45 28.26 8.87
C PRO A 421 12.11 27.65 8.43
N THR A 422 12.10 26.36 8.15
CA THR A 422 10.89 25.61 7.77
C THR A 422 10.32 24.84 8.96
N VAL A 423 9.07 24.37 8.86
CA VAL A 423 8.46 23.48 9.86
C VAL A 423 9.24 22.17 10.07
N PHE A 424 10.04 21.75 9.09
CA PHE A 424 10.90 20.56 9.17
C PHE A 424 12.20 20.80 9.94
N ASP A 425 12.53 22.07 10.26
CA ASP A 425 13.77 22.44 10.95
C ASP A 425 13.70 22.25 12.47
N TYR A 426 12.58 21.77 12.97
CA TYR A 426 12.34 21.52 14.40
C TYR A 426 12.16 20.04 14.69
N TYR A 427 12.59 19.62 15.87
CA TYR A 427 12.29 18.32 16.48
C TYR A 427 11.70 18.51 17.87
N ILE A 428 11.07 17.48 18.41
CA ILE A 428 10.54 17.53 19.77
C ILE A 428 11.57 16.93 20.73
N ASP A 429 11.91 17.68 21.76
CA ASP A 429 12.68 17.20 22.91
C ASP A 429 12.18 17.90 24.17
N THR A 430 12.19 17.21 25.31
CA THR A 430 11.67 17.73 26.59
C THR A 430 10.29 18.40 26.46
N LYS A 431 9.40 17.83 25.62
CA LYS A 431 8.03 18.30 25.37
C LYS A 431 7.94 19.71 24.75
N ARG A 432 8.96 20.15 24.00
CA ARG A 432 8.98 21.40 23.24
C ARG A 432 9.68 21.23 21.90
N PHE A 433 9.37 22.12 20.96
CA PHE A 433 10.12 22.20 19.71
C PHE A 433 11.51 22.80 19.94
N TYR A 434 12.54 22.16 19.39
CA TYR A 434 13.91 22.65 19.35
C TYR A 434 14.45 22.59 17.91
N PRO A 435 15.32 23.53 17.50
CA PRO A 435 15.94 23.48 16.19
C PRO A 435 16.97 22.34 16.12
N TRP A 436 17.03 21.61 15.00
CA TRP A 436 17.99 20.51 14.78
C TRP A 436 19.45 20.89 15.05
N SER A 437 19.81 22.16 14.87
CA SER A 437 21.13 22.70 15.18
C SER A 437 21.61 22.37 16.61
N ARG A 438 20.70 22.23 17.58
CA ARG A 438 21.03 21.82 18.96
C ARG A 438 21.51 20.37 19.06
N LYS A 439 20.99 19.48 18.21
CA LYS A 439 21.30 18.04 18.21
C LYS A 439 22.50 17.70 17.31
N MET A 440 23.01 18.66 16.55
CA MET A 440 24.18 18.44 15.69
C MET A 440 25.43 18.26 16.54
N GLN A 441 25.97 17.04 16.56
CA GLN A 441 27.31 16.79 17.10
C GLN A 441 28.36 17.33 16.13
N LYS A 442 29.46 17.86 16.67
CA LYS A 442 30.62 18.24 15.86
C LYS A 442 31.25 16.98 15.30
N PHE A 443 31.07 16.75 14.00
CA PHE A 443 31.67 15.63 13.32
C PHE A 443 33.17 15.86 13.12
N GLN A 444 33.99 14.98 13.69
CA GLN A 444 35.42 14.87 13.36
C GLN A 444 35.61 13.57 12.58
N PRO A 445 35.97 13.63 11.29
CA PRO A 445 36.25 12.43 10.53
C PRO A 445 37.45 11.71 11.14
N SER A 446 37.30 10.45 11.53
CA SER A 446 38.42 9.63 11.99
C SER A 446 39.43 9.41 10.85
N LEU A 447 40.72 9.46 11.17
CA LEU A 447 41.80 9.29 10.20
C LEU A 447 41.82 7.89 9.54
N ASP A 448 41.24 6.89 10.21
CA ASP A 448 41.33 5.48 9.81
C ASP A 448 40.21 5.02 8.86
N VAL A 449 39.16 5.82 8.68
CA VAL A 449 38.01 5.44 7.85
C VAL A 449 38.14 6.03 6.44
N SER A 450 37.81 5.22 5.43
CA SER A 450 37.78 5.66 4.03
C SER A 450 36.79 6.82 3.86
N LEU A 451 37.22 7.87 3.14
CA LEU A 451 36.38 9.03 2.82
C LEU A 451 35.09 8.64 2.08
N GLN A 452 35.12 7.55 1.31
CA GLN A 452 33.96 7.04 0.56
C GLN A 452 32.86 6.46 1.47
N ASN A 453 33.24 5.99 2.67
CA ASN A 453 32.31 5.38 3.63
C ASN A 453 31.91 6.35 4.76
N THR A 454 32.43 7.58 4.74
CA THR A 454 32.20 8.54 5.82
C THR A 454 30.97 9.39 5.52
N LEU A 455 29.85 9.14 6.20
CA LEU A 455 28.69 10.02 6.17
C LEU A 455 28.95 11.25 7.05
N VAL A 456 29.08 12.42 6.43
CA VAL A 456 29.14 13.68 7.18
C VAL A 456 27.72 14.08 7.58
N PRO A 457 27.42 14.24 8.89
CA PRO A 457 26.08 14.57 9.34
C PRO A 457 25.72 16.00 8.93
N THR A 458 24.63 16.13 8.17
CA THR A 458 23.97 17.39 7.83
C THR A 458 22.62 17.49 8.54
N LYS A 459 21.96 18.65 8.44
CA LYS A 459 20.63 18.85 9.04
C LYS A 459 19.63 17.87 8.46
N GLU A 460 19.72 17.62 7.16
CA GLU A 460 18.80 16.74 6.45
C GLU A 460 19.04 15.27 6.80
N THR A 461 20.30 14.81 6.77
CA THR A 461 20.60 13.42 7.11
C THR A 461 20.18 13.09 8.54
N GLN A 462 20.35 14.02 9.48
CA GLN A 462 19.93 13.83 10.86
C GLN A 462 18.40 13.73 11.03
N ARG A 463 17.63 14.50 10.26
CA ARG A 463 16.15 14.42 10.26
C ARG A 463 15.68 13.06 9.78
N ILE A 464 16.22 12.61 8.65
CA ILE A 464 15.87 11.34 8.05
C ILE A 464 16.28 10.18 8.96
N GLN A 465 17.50 10.22 9.53
CA GLN A 465 17.95 9.23 10.52
C GLN A 465 17.00 9.16 11.72
N TYR A 466 16.62 10.30 12.28
CA TYR A 466 15.67 10.32 13.41
C TYR A 466 14.31 9.69 13.05
N MET A 467 13.77 9.98 11.87
CA MET A 467 12.53 9.36 11.40
C MET A 467 12.69 7.85 11.20
N MET A 468 13.81 7.42 10.65
CA MET A 468 14.12 6.01 10.47
C MET A 468 14.23 5.28 11.82
N ASP A 469 14.96 5.85 12.79
CA ASP A 469 15.12 5.28 14.12
C ASP A 469 13.78 5.05 14.81
N LEU A 470 12.87 6.05 14.73
CA LEU A 470 11.51 5.93 15.28
C LEU A 470 10.76 4.76 14.65
N LEU A 471 10.74 4.68 13.33
CA LEU A 471 9.97 3.66 12.60
C LEU A 471 10.57 2.25 12.78
N ILE A 472 11.90 2.12 12.75
CA ILE A 472 12.63 0.86 12.97
C ILE A 472 12.35 0.32 14.37
N SER A 473 12.28 1.18 15.40
CA SER A 473 12.04 0.78 16.79
C SER A 473 10.71 0.04 16.98
N LYS A 474 9.68 0.44 16.22
CA LYS A 474 8.35 -0.19 16.21
C LYS A 474 8.19 -1.27 15.13
N GLY A 475 9.14 -1.39 14.21
CA GLY A 475 9.11 -2.39 13.14
C GLY A 475 8.25 -1.99 11.94
N HIS A 476 8.00 -0.69 11.75
CA HIS A 476 7.23 -0.21 10.60
C HIS A 476 8.08 -0.21 9.31
N PRO A 477 7.56 -0.70 8.17
CA PRO A 477 8.30 -0.67 6.91
C PRO A 477 8.56 0.76 6.41
N ILE A 478 9.75 1.00 5.87
CA ILE A 478 10.22 2.32 5.44
C ILE A 478 10.62 2.29 3.97
N MET A 479 10.19 3.30 3.20
CA MET A 479 10.59 3.51 1.82
C MET A 479 11.27 4.87 1.66
N LEU A 480 12.57 4.84 1.39
CA LEU A 480 13.41 6.03 1.22
C LEU A 480 13.58 6.37 -0.26
N VAL A 481 13.13 7.54 -0.69
CA VAL A 481 13.05 7.89 -2.12
C VAL A 481 13.83 9.16 -2.42
N GLY A 482 14.65 9.15 -3.45
CA GLY A 482 15.40 10.35 -3.86
C GLY A 482 16.26 10.10 -5.08
N ALA A 483 16.75 11.17 -5.70
CA ALA A 483 17.58 11.09 -6.90
C ALA A 483 18.86 10.26 -6.69
N SER A 484 19.44 9.75 -7.77
CA SER A 484 20.72 9.05 -7.68
C SER A 484 21.80 9.95 -7.06
N GLY A 485 22.64 9.39 -6.21
CA GLY A 485 23.73 10.13 -5.56
C GLY A 485 23.34 11.11 -4.44
N CYS A 486 22.08 11.18 -3.99
CA CYS A 486 21.69 12.07 -2.88
C CYS A 486 22.05 11.57 -1.46
N GLY A 487 22.83 10.48 -1.36
CA GLY A 487 23.31 9.95 -0.07
C GLY A 487 22.38 8.95 0.63
N LYS A 488 21.31 8.47 -0.03
CA LYS A 488 20.33 7.50 0.52
C LYS A 488 20.99 6.29 1.15
N THR A 489 21.80 5.57 0.37
CA THR A 489 22.47 4.33 0.79
C THR A 489 23.45 4.60 1.94
N SER A 490 24.12 5.75 1.94
CA SER A 490 25.02 6.15 3.03
C SER A 490 24.27 6.43 4.34
N VAL A 491 23.12 7.11 4.27
CA VAL A 491 22.24 7.35 5.43
C VAL A 491 21.70 6.03 5.98
N ILE A 492 21.25 5.14 5.11
CA ILE A 492 20.74 3.83 5.51
C ILE A 492 21.83 3.00 6.18
N ARG A 493 23.00 2.86 5.56
CA ARG A 493 24.12 2.11 6.15
C ARG A 493 24.51 2.64 7.52
N SER A 494 24.69 3.97 7.63
CA SER A 494 25.02 4.60 8.91
C SER A 494 23.95 4.33 9.99
N THR A 495 22.67 4.30 9.61
CA THR A 495 21.57 3.99 10.55
C THR A 495 21.63 2.52 10.97
N LEU A 496 21.81 1.60 10.01
CA LEU A 496 21.85 0.16 10.27
C LEU A 496 23.09 -0.28 11.06
N GLU A 497 24.23 0.38 10.86
CA GLU A 497 25.48 0.16 11.62
C GLU A 497 25.36 0.66 13.07
N ALA A 498 24.54 1.68 13.32
CA ALA A 498 24.28 2.20 14.65
C ALA A 498 23.34 1.32 15.49
N LEU A 499 22.61 0.39 14.86
CA LEU A 499 21.73 -0.55 15.55
C LEU A 499 22.53 -1.65 16.24
N ASP A 500 22.01 -2.15 17.37
CA ASP A 500 22.56 -3.33 18.04
C ASP A 500 22.27 -4.60 17.25
N GLN A 501 23.25 -5.02 16.45
CA GLN A 501 23.21 -6.24 15.64
C GLN A 501 23.58 -7.50 16.44
N GLU A 502 24.17 -7.35 17.63
CA GLU A 502 24.61 -8.49 18.43
C GLU A 502 23.42 -9.14 19.12
N SER A 503 22.54 -8.36 19.74
CA SER A 503 21.43 -8.90 20.53
C SER A 503 20.05 -8.69 19.93
N THR A 504 19.82 -7.57 19.23
CA THR A 504 18.46 -7.15 18.86
C THR A 504 18.12 -7.35 17.39
N TYR A 505 18.98 -6.91 16.48
CA TYR A 505 18.68 -6.87 15.04
C TYR A 505 19.57 -7.80 14.22
N LEU A 506 19.06 -8.28 13.09
CA LEU A 506 19.83 -8.96 12.04
C LEU A 506 19.56 -8.26 10.71
N VAL A 507 20.56 -7.56 10.17
CA VAL A 507 20.43 -6.86 8.89
C VAL A 507 20.75 -7.81 7.76
N VAL A 508 19.82 -7.96 6.82
CA VAL A 508 19.98 -8.82 5.64
C VAL A 508 19.86 -7.97 4.39
N ASN A 509 20.95 -7.87 3.64
CA ASN A 509 20.97 -7.18 2.36
C ASN A 509 20.41 -8.11 1.28
N VAL A 510 19.28 -7.71 0.68
CA VAL A 510 18.65 -8.44 -0.42
C VAL A 510 18.92 -7.67 -1.71
N PRO A 511 19.87 -8.13 -2.56
CA PRO A 511 20.27 -7.38 -3.74
C PRO A 511 19.18 -7.44 -4.80
N PHE A 512 18.79 -6.26 -5.31
CA PHE A 512 17.92 -6.15 -6.48
C PHE A 512 18.75 -5.79 -7.71
N ASN A 513 18.42 -6.42 -8.82
CA ASN A 513 18.93 -6.14 -10.15
C ASN A 513 17.79 -6.36 -11.17
N PHE A 514 18.04 -6.03 -12.43
CA PHE A 514 17.03 -6.11 -13.48
C PHE A 514 16.41 -7.52 -13.59
N TYR A 515 17.22 -8.58 -13.45
CA TYR A 515 16.81 -9.98 -13.58
C TYR A 515 16.35 -10.61 -12.25
N THR A 516 16.12 -9.80 -11.21
CA THR A 516 15.70 -10.31 -9.91
C THR A 516 14.26 -10.80 -10.01
N SER A 517 14.04 -12.07 -9.72
CA SER A 517 12.72 -12.71 -9.73
C SER A 517 12.21 -12.96 -8.31
N SER A 518 10.92 -13.30 -8.18
CA SER A 518 10.34 -13.66 -6.87
C SER A 518 11.03 -14.86 -6.22
N VAL A 519 11.55 -15.80 -7.02
CA VAL A 519 12.30 -16.97 -6.55
C VAL A 519 13.62 -16.52 -5.88
N THR A 520 14.37 -15.64 -6.53
CA THR A 520 15.66 -15.15 -6.02
C THR A 520 15.47 -14.37 -4.72
N VAL A 521 14.45 -13.50 -4.68
CA VAL A 521 14.10 -12.72 -3.48
C VAL A 521 13.70 -13.63 -2.33
N GLN A 522 12.80 -14.59 -2.57
CA GLN A 522 12.37 -15.53 -1.53
C GLN A 522 13.55 -16.36 -0.99
N ARG A 523 14.44 -16.86 -1.85
CA ARG A 523 15.63 -17.61 -1.41
C ARG A 523 16.57 -16.75 -0.56
N ALA A 524 16.82 -15.50 -0.95
CA ALA A 524 17.67 -14.58 -0.19
C ALA A 524 17.07 -14.28 1.19
N MET A 525 15.74 -14.12 1.27
CA MET A 525 15.03 -13.89 2.53
C MET A 525 15.00 -15.12 3.42
N GLU A 526 14.75 -16.31 2.84
CA GLU A 526 14.68 -17.58 3.57
C GLU A 526 16.02 -18.06 4.13
N LEU A 527 17.15 -17.67 3.52
CA LEU A 527 18.49 -18.09 3.94
C LEU A 527 18.78 -17.80 5.43
N HIS A 528 18.18 -16.74 5.96
CA HIS A 528 18.42 -16.25 7.33
C HIS A 528 17.28 -16.63 8.29
N LEU A 529 16.31 -17.44 7.84
CA LEU A 529 15.17 -17.88 8.64
C LEU A 529 15.40 -19.31 9.16
N GLU A 530 15.06 -19.50 10.43
CA GLU A 530 15.01 -20.82 11.06
C GLU A 530 13.57 -21.26 11.23
N LYS A 531 13.35 -22.57 11.06
CA LYS A 531 12.08 -23.18 11.43
C LYS A 531 11.94 -23.15 12.96
N LYS A 532 10.88 -22.52 13.45
CA LYS A 532 10.52 -22.51 14.88
C LYS A 532 9.63 -23.72 15.17
N VAL A 533 8.31 -23.52 15.27
CA VAL A 533 7.34 -24.58 15.56
C VAL A 533 6.36 -24.70 14.40
N GLY A 534 6.03 -25.93 14.00
CA GLY A 534 5.01 -26.19 12.98
C GLY A 534 5.36 -25.56 11.63
N LYS A 535 4.57 -24.57 11.23
CA LYS A 535 4.72 -23.80 9.97
C LYS A 535 5.43 -22.47 10.18
N ASN A 536 5.87 -22.15 11.39
CA ASN A 536 6.38 -20.84 11.74
C ASN A 536 7.89 -20.78 11.50
N PHE A 537 8.30 -19.73 10.81
CA PHE A 537 9.67 -19.38 10.47
C PHE A 537 9.96 -17.98 11.01
N GLY A 538 11.20 -17.79 11.43
CA GLY A 538 11.62 -16.52 11.96
C GLY A 538 13.14 -16.46 12.11
N PRO A 539 13.67 -15.29 12.48
CA PRO A 539 15.09 -15.10 12.75
C PRO A 539 15.65 -16.06 13.79
N PRO A 540 16.97 -16.34 13.76
CA PRO A 540 17.64 -17.08 14.81
C PRO A 540 17.47 -16.39 16.18
N GLY A 541 17.18 -17.19 17.22
CA GLY A 541 16.93 -16.68 18.57
C GLY A 541 15.69 -15.77 18.67
N GLN A 542 15.84 -14.63 19.34
CA GLN A 542 14.80 -13.60 19.54
C GLN A 542 15.07 -12.30 18.76
N LYS A 543 16.00 -12.32 17.80
CA LYS A 543 16.35 -11.14 17.00
C LYS A 543 15.17 -10.71 16.12
N LYS A 544 15.24 -9.50 15.56
CA LYS A 544 14.37 -9.01 14.48
C LYS A 544 15.17 -8.85 13.20
N ILE A 545 14.72 -9.42 12.08
CA ILE A 545 15.38 -9.23 10.79
C ILE A 545 14.94 -7.91 10.17
N ILE A 546 15.90 -7.14 9.66
CA ILE A 546 15.68 -6.00 8.76
C ILE A 546 16.13 -6.44 7.37
N TYR A 547 15.18 -6.63 6.46
CA TYR A 547 15.48 -6.81 5.05
C TYR A 547 15.76 -5.45 4.42
N PHE A 548 17.03 -5.17 4.14
CA PHE A 548 17.44 -3.99 3.40
C PHE A 548 17.48 -4.30 1.90
N ILE A 549 16.70 -3.55 1.12
CA ILE A 549 16.66 -3.65 -0.35
C ILE A 549 17.05 -2.30 -0.92
N ASP A 550 18.20 -2.25 -1.61
CA ASP A 550 18.58 -1.06 -2.38
C ASP A 550 17.94 -1.08 -3.76
N ASP A 551 17.67 0.09 -4.31
CA ASP A 551 17.06 0.29 -5.63
C ASP A 551 15.85 -0.60 -5.93
N PHE A 552 14.83 -0.47 -5.09
CA PHE A 552 13.60 -1.26 -5.07
C PHE A 552 12.86 -1.31 -6.42
N ASN A 553 13.05 -0.31 -7.28
CA ASN A 553 12.35 -0.15 -8.56
C ASN A 553 13.16 -0.58 -9.81
N ILE A 554 14.32 -1.20 -9.62
CA ILE A 554 15.15 -1.75 -10.71
C ILE A 554 14.59 -3.04 -11.35
N PRO A 555 14.00 -3.99 -10.61
CA PRO A 555 13.59 -5.26 -11.23
C PRO A 555 12.64 -5.07 -12.40
N GLU A 556 12.74 -5.99 -13.37
CA GLU A 556 11.94 -5.96 -14.59
C GLU A 556 10.43 -5.96 -14.27
N VAL A 557 9.72 -5.04 -14.92
CA VAL A 557 8.26 -4.97 -14.91
C VAL A 557 7.76 -5.72 -16.13
N ASP A 558 6.80 -6.62 -15.93
CA ASP A 558 6.23 -7.36 -17.06
C ASP A 558 5.36 -6.47 -17.96
N MET A 559 4.92 -7.03 -19.09
CA MET A 559 4.10 -6.32 -20.07
C MET A 559 2.76 -5.79 -19.52
N TYR A 560 2.37 -6.22 -18.32
CA TYR A 560 1.12 -5.84 -17.66
C TYR A 560 1.32 -4.84 -16.53
N GLY A 561 2.54 -4.38 -16.28
CA GLY A 561 2.84 -3.38 -15.25
C GLY A 561 3.05 -3.98 -13.85
N THR A 562 3.31 -5.29 -13.75
CA THR A 562 3.54 -5.97 -12.46
C THR A 562 4.98 -6.43 -12.31
N CYS A 563 5.46 -6.47 -11.07
CA CYS A 563 6.83 -6.86 -10.73
C CYS A 563 6.79 -8.06 -9.76
N GLN A 564 7.36 -9.20 -10.15
CA GLN A 564 7.30 -10.43 -9.34
C GLN A 564 7.99 -10.31 -7.97
N PRO A 565 9.17 -9.67 -7.84
CA PRO A 565 9.74 -9.34 -6.52
C PRO A 565 8.79 -8.57 -5.60
N HIS A 566 8.03 -7.62 -6.15
CA HIS A 566 7.09 -6.80 -5.38
C HIS A 566 5.90 -7.61 -4.88
N THR A 567 5.40 -8.56 -5.69
CA THR A 567 4.21 -9.36 -5.35
C THR A 567 4.46 -10.34 -4.21
N ILE A 568 5.66 -10.94 -4.13
CA ILE A 568 6.03 -11.82 -2.99
C ILE A 568 6.26 -11.02 -1.71
N ILE A 569 6.85 -9.83 -1.79
CA ILE A 569 6.99 -8.94 -0.63
C ILE A 569 5.61 -8.48 -0.15
N ARG A 570 4.69 -8.18 -1.08
CA ARG A 570 3.31 -7.84 -0.74
C ARG A 570 2.60 -8.99 -0.04
N GLN A 571 2.72 -10.22 -0.56
CA GLN A 571 2.15 -11.42 0.07
C GLN A 571 2.61 -11.53 1.53
N HIS A 572 3.91 -11.32 1.79
CA HIS A 572 4.43 -11.34 3.15
C HIS A 572 3.91 -10.20 4.02
N LEU A 573 3.89 -8.95 3.52
CA LEU A 573 3.44 -7.79 4.31
C LEU A 573 1.94 -7.85 4.62
N ASP A 574 1.12 -8.32 3.68
CA ASP A 574 -0.34 -8.36 3.83
C ASP A 574 -0.78 -9.57 4.68
N TYR A 575 -0.14 -10.74 4.55
CA TYR A 575 -0.59 -12.00 5.19
C TYR A 575 0.38 -12.60 6.21
N GLY A 576 1.62 -12.10 6.32
CA GLY A 576 2.64 -12.63 7.23
C GLY A 576 3.17 -14.02 6.85
N HIS A 577 2.97 -14.45 5.60
CA HIS A 577 3.37 -15.78 5.15
C HIS A 577 3.70 -15.80 3.66
N TRP A 578 4.30 -16.92 3.23
CA TRP A 578 4.40 -17.30 1.82
C TRP A 578 4.46 -18.82 1.69
N TYR A 579 4.43 -19.32 0.45
CA TYR A 579 4.44 -20.76 0.20
C TYR A 579 5.83 -21.29 -0.20
N ASP A 580 6.16 -22.49 0.28
CA ASP A 580 7.33 -23.23 -0.18
C ASP A 580 7.13 -23.71 -1.62
N ARG A 581 8.02 -23.34 -2.54
CA ARG A 581 7.89 -23.66 -3.98
C ARG A 581 8.15 -25.12 -4.35
N ASN A 582 8.64 -25.92 -3.39
CA ASN A 582 8.92 -27.35 -3.61
C ASN A 582 7.91 -28.23 -2.88
N LYS A 583 7.67 -27.94 -1.60
CA LYS A 583 6.73 -28.69 -0.75
C LYS A 583 5.28 -28.21 -0.88
N LEU A 584 5.06 -27.04 -1.48
CA LEU A 584 3.74 -26.40 -1.63
C LEU A 584 3.04 -26.19 -0.28
N THR A 585 3.83 -26.02 0.78
CA THR A 585 3.33 -25.82 2.15
C THR A 585 3.47 -24.37 2.56
N LEU A 586 2.51 -23.90 3.35
CA LEU A 586 2.51 -22.58 3.95
C LEU A 586 3.67 -22.41 4.95
N LYS A 587 4.42 -21.32 4.83
CA LYS A 587 5.44 -20.86 5.79
C LYS A 587 5.01 -19.52 6.36
N GLU A 588 4.66 -19.50 7.64
CA GLU A 588 4.36 -18.26 8.37
C GLU A 588 5.69 -17.61 8.77
N VAL A 589 5.91 -16.37 8.38
CA VAL A 589 7.18 -15.65 8.59
C VAL A 589 6.94 -14.48 9.52
N THR A 590 7.66 -14.46 10.63
CA THR A 590 7.43 -13.52 11.73
C THR A 590 8.72 -12.82 12.14
N ASN A 591 8.59 -11.67 12.83
CA ASN A 591 9.70 -10.85 13.33
C ASN A 591 10.65 -10.33 12.23
N CYS A 592 10.08 -9.96 11.09
CA CYS A 592 10.78 -9.37 9.96
C CYS A 592 10.22 -7.98 9.65
N GLN A 593 11.07 -7.05 9.26
CA GLN A 593 10.70 -5.71 8.79
C GLN A 593 11.47 -5.36 7.51
N TYR A 594 11.00 -4.33 6.79
CA TYR A 594 11.57 -3.92 5.51
C TYR A 594 12.05 -2.49 5.53
N LEU A 595 13.26 -2.28 5.01
CA LEU A 595 13.81 -0.98 4.70
C LEU A 595 14.20 -0.98 3.22
N VAL A 596 13.55 -0.14 2.43
CA VAL A 596 13.77 -0.09 0.98
C VAL A 596 14.21 1.30 0.56
N SER A 597 15.15 1.39 -0.39
CA SER A 597 15.51 2.64 -1.07
C SER A 597 15.11 2.60 -2.54
N MET A 598 14.76 3.75 -3.10
CA MET A 598 14.32 3.89 -4.48
C MET A 598 14.90 5.14 -5.14
N CYS A 599 15.19 5.03 -6.44
CA CYS A 599 15.63 6.13 -7.27
C CYS A 599 14.58 6.44 -8.35
N PRO A 600 13.82 7.54 -8.27
CA PRO A 600 12.78 7.87 -9.25
C PRO A 600 13.30 8.08 -10.68
N THR A 601 14.59 8.40 -10.84
CA THR A 601 15.22 8.66 -12.15
C THR A 601 15.78 7.39 -12.80
N ALA A 602 15.75 6.24 -12.11
CA ALA A 602 16.28 4.97 -12.60
C ALA A 602 15.21 3.89 -12.53
N GLY A 603 15.05 3.08 -13.57
CA GLY A 603 14.05 2.01 -13.61
C GLY A 603 12.62 2.51 -13.82
N SER A 604 11.62 1.72 -13.37
CA SER A 604 10.22 2.13 -13.44
C SER A 604 9.88 3.11 -12.31
N CYS A 605 9.15 4.18 -12.62
CA CYS A 605 8.80 5.19 -11.60
C CYS A 605 7.59 4.81 -10.74
N THR A 606 6.94 3.68 -11.02
CA THR A 606 5.63 3.34 -10.47
C THR A 606 5.67 2.03 -9.70
N ILE A 607 5.50 2.12 -8.38
CA ILE A 607 5.28 0.95 -7.51
C ILE A 607 3.78 0.70 -7.42
N ASN A 608 3.40 -0.57 -7.29
CA ASN A 608 2.00 -0.94 -7.05
C ASN A 608 1.46 -0.24 -5.78
N PRO A 609 0.40 0.58 -5.87
CA PRO A 609 -0.19 1.28 -4.71
C PRO A 609 -0.55 0.36 -3.54
N ARG A 610 -0.94 -0.89 -3.82
CA ARG A 610 -1.30 -1.88 -2.80
C ARG A 610 -0.10 -2.38 -2.00
N LEU A 611 1.09 -2.37 -2.59
CA LEU A 611 2.33 -2.65 -1.87
C LEU A 611 2.79 -1.40 -1.14
N GLN A 612 2.76 -0.25 -1.82
CA GLN A 612 3.23 1.03 -1.28
C GLN A 612 2.51 1.43 0.01
N ARG A 613 1.22 1.10 0.17
CA ARG A 613 0.46 1.38 1.39
C ARG A 613 1.08 0.82 2.68
N ASN A 614 1.91 -0.21 2.57
CA ASN A 614 2.55 -0.85 3.71
C ASN A 614 3.81 -0.09 4.16
N PHE A 615 4.28 0.92 3.42
CA PHE A 615 5.51 1.66 3.69
C PHE A 615 5.25 3.12 4.08
N CYS A 616 6.00 3.59 5.07
CA CYS A 616 6.15 5.02 5.32
C CYS A 616 7.15 5.61 4.30
N VAL A 617 6.68 6.53 3.46
CA VAL A 617 7.51 7.11 2.39
C VAL A 617 8.25 8.34 2.91
N LEU A 618 9.58 8.34 2.78
CA LEU A 618 10.46 9.44 3.16
C LEU A 618 11.26 9.90 1.94
N SER A 619 11.18 11.18 1.58
CA SER A 619 12.01 11.75 0.50
C SER A 619 13.36 12.21 1.03
N VAL A 620 14.42 11.90 0.29
CA VAL A 620 15.77 12.44 0.52
C VAL A 620 16.05 13.48 -0.55
N PRO A 621 16.03 14.77 -0.19
CA PRO A 621 16.29 15.83 -1.14
C PRO A 621 17.78 15.81 -1.56
N PRO A 622 18.12 16.30 -2.78
CA PRO A 622 19.51 16.56 -3.12
C PRO A 622 20.13 17.53 -2.10
N SER A 623 21.41 17.32 -1.81
CA SER A 623 22.14 18.17 -0.86
C SER A 623 22.16 19.63 -1.35
N THR A 624 21.90 20.58 -0.45
CA THR A 624 22.00 22.01 -0.75
C THR A 624 23.44 22.44 -0.99
N ALA A 625 23.64 23.61 -1.61
CA ALA A 625 24.98 24.17 -1.83
C ALA A 625 25.78 24.27 -0.53
N ASP A 626 25.17 24.80 0.52
CA ASP A 626 25.81 24.99 1.82
C ASP A 626 26.12 23.66 2.51
N SER A 627 25.24 22.68 2.36
CA SER A 627 25.47 21.32 2.86
C SER A 627 26.66 20.68 2.14
N MET A 628 26.72 20.76 0.81
CA MET A 628 27.86 20.27 0.03
C MET A 628 29.16 20.98 0.41
N GLN A 629 29.13 22.30 0.59
CA GLN A 629 30.29 23.07 1.02
C GLN A 629 30.78 22.62 2.40
N THR A 630 29.86 22.30 3.31
CA THR A 630 30.18 21.77 4.65
C THR A 630 30.77 20.36 4.57
N ILE A 631 30.14 19.46 3.80
CA ILE A 631 30.58 18.06 3.64
C ILE A 631 32.00 18.01 3.03
N PHE A 632 32.18 18.55 1.84
CA PHE A 632 33.46 18.51 1.14
C PHE A 632 34.50 19.42 1.81
N GLY A 633 34.05 20.49 2.47
CA GLY A 633 34.89 21.31 3.33
C GLY A 633 35.51 20.48 4.44
N LEU A 634 34.71 19.81 5.26
CA LEU A 634 35.21 19.00 6.38
C LEU A 634 36.13 17.87 5.90
N GLN A 635 35.78 17.19 4.81
CA GLN A 635 36.61 16.14 4.22
C GLN A 635 37.96 16.68 3.72
N LEU A 636 37.96 17.82 3.00
CA LEU A 636 39.19 18.43 2.49
C LEU A 636 40.06 18.98 3.64
N LYS A 637 39.44 19.56 4.67
CA LYS A 637 40.15 20.02 5.87
C LYS A 637 40.92 18.88 6.52
N GLU A 638 40.27 17.74 6.69
CA GLU A 638 40.89 16.57 7.30
C GLU A 638 41.96 15.95 6.39
N HIS A 639 41.72 15.90 5.08
CA HIS A 639 42.72 15.43 4.12
C HIS A 639 43.98 16.31 4.10
N LEU A 640 43.83 17.64 4.13
CA LEU A 640 44.95 18.56 4.19
C LEU A 640 45.73 18.45 5.51
N ARG A 641 45.04 18.18 6.62
CA ARG A 641 45.70 17.86 7.91
C ARG A 641 46.54 16.59 7.86
N ARG A 642 46.13 15.57 7.09
CA ARG A 642 46.93 14.35 6.87
C ARG A 642 48.23 14.63 6.12
N ILE A 643 48.18 15.47 5.09
CA ILE A 643 49.34 15.80 4.26
C ILE A 643 50.32 16.69 5.03
N HIS A 644 49.81 17.65 5.79
CA HIS A 644 50.60 18.58 6.59
C HIS A 644 50.04 18.73 8.01
N PRO A 645 50.46 17.88 8.96
CA PRO A 645 50.03 17.96 10.35
C PRO A 645 50.39 19.33 10.95
N PRO A 646 49.55 19.90 11.82
CA PRO A 646 49.79 21.22 12.39
C PRO A 646 51.06 21.20 13.27
N SER A 647 52.07 21.97 12.87
CA SER A 647 53.20 22.37 13.74
C SER A 647 52.78 23.56 14.59
N GLU A 648 53.14 23.59 15.88
CA GLU A 648 52.60 24.43 16.98
C GLU A 648 52.68 25.98 16.82
N SER A 649 53.09 26.54 15.68
CA SER A 649 53.51 27.96 15.64
C SER A 649 53.10 28.80 14.42
N GLN A 650 52.00 28.49 13.70
CA GLN A 650 51.57 29.33 12.55
C GLN A 650 50.05 29.44 12.40
N GLU A 651 49.40 30.35 13.16
CA GLU A 651 47.98 30.70 12.99
C GLU A 651 47.66 31.26 11.58
N GLU A 652 48.57 32.06 11.00
CA GLU A 652 48.41 32.63 9.65
C GLU A 652 48.32 31.55 8.55
N VAL A 653 49.01 30.42 8.74
CA VAL A 653 48.98 29.30 7.79
C VAL A 653 47.67 28.53 7.88
N GLU A 654 47.05 28.44 9.06
CA GLU A 654 45.75 27.80 9.22
C GLU A 654 44.63 28.67 8.59
N GLU A 655 44.70 29.99 8.72
CA GLU A 655 43.73 30.91 8.10
C GLU A 655 43.83 30.90 6.56
N PHE A 656 45.05 30.89 6.02
CA PHE A 656 45.29 30.71 4.59
C PHE A 656 44.79 29.35 4.08
N ARG A 657 45.00 28.26 4.85
CA ARG A 657 44.49 26.92 4.52
C ARG A 657 42.96 26.89 4.46
N ILE A 658 42.28 27.49 5.42
CA ILE A 658 40.82 27.57 5.46
C ILE A 658 40.30 28.36 4.24
N SER A 659 40.95 29.46 3.88
CA SER A 659 40.58 30.27 2.71
C SER A 659 40.73 29.49 1.40
N VAL A 660 41.89 28.85 1.17
CA VAL A 660 42.14 28.02 -0.03
C VAL A 660 41.19 26.84 -0.11
N GLN A 661 40.93 26.17 1.01
CA GLN A 661 39.97 25.07 1.11
C GLN A 661 38.57 25.50 0.66
N GLN A 662 38.06 26.64 1.18
CA GLN A 662 36.74 27.15 0.78
C GLN A 662 36.68 27.50 -0.71
N GLN A 663 37.75 28.07 -1.26
CA GLN A 663 37.82 28.39 -2.69
C GLN A 663 37.83 27.14 -3.57
N ILE A 664 38.63 26.12 -3.23
CA ILE A 664 38.69 24.85 -3.96
C ILE A 664 37.32 24.17 -3.98
N VAL A 665 36.65 24.07 -2.82
CA VAL A 665 35.33 23.46 -2.73
C VAL A 665 34.31 24.21 -3.58
N ARG A 666 34.30 25.55 -3.52
CA ARG A 666 33.41 26.37 -4.36
C ARG A 666 33.68 26.19 -5.85
N LEU A 667 34.95 26.17 -6.26
CA LEU A 667 35.35 25.95 -7.65
C LEU A 667 34.92 24.57 -8.15
N ALA A 668 35.17 23.53 -7.36
CA ALA A 668 34.77 22.16 -7.68
C ALA A 668 33.24 22.02 -7.81
N MET A 669 32.47 22.63 -6.90
CA MET A 669 31.00 22.65 -6.97
C MET A 669 30.50 23.39 -8.21
N TYR A 670 31.09 24.54 -8.54
CA TYR A 670 30.73 25.30 -9.74
C TYR A 670 31.02 24.51 -11.02
N LEU A 671 32.21 23.90 -11.08
CA LEU A 671 32.58 23.01 -12.19
C LEU A 671 31.62 21.83 -12.29
N HIS A 672 31.33 21.14 -11.19
CA HIS A 672 30.41 20.00 -11.18
C HIS A 672 29.00 20.38 -11.65
N ARG A 673 28.47 21.53 -11.21
CA ARG A 673 27.18 22.04 -11.70
C ARG A 673 27.19 22.32 -13.18
N ARG A 674 28.23 23.00 -13.69
CA ARG A 674 28.37 23.25 -15.13
C ARG A 674 28.48 21.95 -15.92
N MET A 675 29.32 21.02 -15.50
CA MET A 675 29.46 19.71 -16.13
C MET A 675 28.14 18.93 -16.10
N SER A 676 27.43 18.90 -14.97
CA SER A 676 26.14 18.21 -14.85
C SER A 676 25.04 18.81 -15.72
N SER A 677 25.09 20.13 -15.98
CA SER A 677 24.18 20.80 -16.91
C SER A 677 24.56 20.59 -18.38
N ALA A 678 25.85 20.53 -18.69
CA ALA A 678 26.36 20.39 -20.05
C ALA A 678 26.34 18.93 -20.55
N PHE A 679 26.60 17.99 -19.64
CA PHE A 679 26.65 16.54 -19.90
C PHE A 679 25.50 15.79 -19.24
N HIS A 680 24.35 16.45 -19.05
CA HIS A 680 23.17 15.78 -18.53
C HIS A 680 22.91 14.53 -19.38
N PRO A 681 22.76 13.33 -18.79
CA PRO A 681 22.63 12.11 -19.56
C PRO A 681 21.41 12.22 -20.46
N GLN A 682 21.65 12.40 -21.76
CA GLN A 682 20.58 12.27 -22.75
C GLN A 682 20.30 10.77 -22.90
N PRO A 683 19.02 10.37 -23.02
CA PRO A 683 18.66 8.96 -23.21
C PRO A 683 19.32 8.31 -24.44
N SER A 684 19.88 9.10 -25.36
CA SER A 684 20.58 8.66 -26.58
C SER A 684 22.09 8.39 -26.41
N SER A 685 22.73 8.76 -25.30
CA SER A 685 24.19 8.69 -25.12
C SER A 685 24.60 8.23 -23.71
N SER A 686 24.12 7.06 -23.29
CA SER A 686 24.40 6.47 -21.99
C SER A 686 25.78 5.79 -21.90
N ILE A 687 26.85 6.59 -21.83
CA ILE A 687 28.19 6.08 -21.42
C ILE A 687 28.28 5.90 -19.88
N MET A 688 27.34 6.48 -19.11
CA MET A 688 27.39 6.49 -17.63
C MET A 688 26.58 5.38 -16.92
N TYR A 689 26.06 4.37 -17.64
CA TYR A 689 25.38 3.21 -17.02
C TYR A 689 26.21 1.92 -17.01
N SER A 690 27.46 1.96 -17.50
CA SER A 690 28.39 0.85 -17.39
C SER A 690 29.49 1.15 -16.38
N THR A 691 29.25 0.85 -15.09
CA THR A 691 30.29 0.44 -14.14
C THR A 691 29.65 -0.21 -12.92
#